data_AF-A0A7V9G3Q8-F1
#
_entry.id   AF-A0A7V9G3Q8-F1
#
_cell.length_a   1.000
_cell.length_b   1.000
_cell.length_c   1.000
_cell.angle_alpha   90.00
_cell.angle_beta   90.00
_cell.angle_gamma   90.00
#
_symmetry.space_group_name_H-M   'P 1'
#
loop_
_entity.id
_entity.type
_entity.pdbx_description
1 polymer ?
#
loop_
_entity_poly.entity_id
_entity_poly.type
_entity_poly.pdbx_seq_one_letter_code
_entity_poly.pdbx_strand_id
1 'polypeptide(L)'
;MIPPSRHAAFLWAIAAVVLIPLLLCSTAASAATAEAKADPADKLRSSCFRFVERKLSKRSIDSVQWSSGMTMTFAGFDKSNETLKATSGESSLDVPLRSIKTRDLATLMKAASGSEDSPDADGYILAAVLLLSDGDQDGALRLVERAKMQAAGVDESFARWVGLLGLEIKAPEPKPIAEAKKTDGGENSEIGNAGESAPQVSGGGKLPTGIGAKRRAVSKEHPRLFGSRARLQALAQERAVAYSGMVSYAKTKDGNDPTALPAMALVSCLEGDADLAREAIARVMVYANGPIKVGHVTFGHDLALSAMVYDHCWSYWKAEEKATFIEYMNKTVDANVGSETSPFHNGYYGYKNWGIGLACYATMYENPRAAEILATLDNDFRTRAVPCLELAGDGGAWSEGHYIHYWNYEWLVFCEAARLCEGVDYYPLAPKFFANRAVASMFQMLPGHQPMEMNRAVPDGDGGYGTYGGFSEKILAARRILVNYYRNDLAHQMVHTYNQIVPHLCIPEYAYMDFLWNDLSVAKADLKSYKLSHYAPGAGHVYARSSWDGDSTYLFFKCSDRMTAHQQLDVGHFFIYRQEHLAGDSGVYDAFDSNHCANYYLRSIAHNTMLVYDPSEKFPDGIRAGPASANDGGQWYPWYGTPMGHNGGCADYPMYAASKQLTDIADVLAYEDHGSWMYTAGDCSRAYNPAKLSVFTRQIVFIRPSTFVIFDRVKSTKPEFKKTWVLNLHKAPTGTAPNIVSTNGNGKLFIQTVLPANAEQTLHQGAQLYAYEGKTFPPRAAAGAGVPLPECRLEVSPKTPLASDVFLHVLTATDGKTDTVPKAEAKSTASDVTVTVGSAVIRFEVNSVGGSITVNGQKGTLANKIQQ
;
A
#
# COMPACT_ATOMS: atom_id res chain seq x y z
N MET A 1 -19.81 -51.44 -30.33
CA MET A 1 -18.59 -52.28 -30.52
C MET A 1 -17.36 -51.39 -30.54
N ILE A 2 -16.17 -51.99 -30.46
CA ILE A 2 -14.88 -51.31 -30.24
C ILE A 2 -14.33 -50.73 -31.58
N PRO A 3 -13.59 -49.60 -31.58
CA PRO A 3 -12.87 -49.05 -32.75
C PRO A 3 -11.47 -49.75 -32.86
N PRO A 4 -10.24 -49.18 -33.09
CA PRO A 4 -9.74 -47.82 -33.39
C PRO A 4 -8.76 -47.70 -34.60
N SER A 5 -8.15 -46.51 -34.76
CA SER A 5 -6.77 -46.29 -35.28
C SER A 5 -6.55 -46.30 -36.81
N ARG A 6 -5.48 -45.72 -37.41
CA ARG A 6 -4.42 -44.79 -36.94
C ARG A 6 -3.75 -44.08 -38.15
N HIS A 7 -2.70 -43.27 -37.89
CA HIS A 7 -1.69 -42.75 -38.84
C HIS A 7 -1.19 -43.82 -39.86
N ALA A 8 -0.55 -43.54 -41.00
CA ALA A 8 0.11 -42.35 -41.59
C ALA A 8 0.42 -42.70 -43.09
N ALA A 9 1.03 -41.92 -44.00
CA ALA A 9 1.34 -40.49 -44.19
C ALA A 9 2.02 -40.37 -45.60
N PHE A 10 2.53 -39.18 -45.96
CA PHE A 10 3.47 -38.94 -47.07
C PHE A 10 2.94 -39.05 -48.52
N LEU A 11 3.71 -38.45 -49.44
CA LEU A 11 3.58 -38.53 -50.91
C LEU A 11 2.24 -38.06 -51.55
N TRP A 12 1.90 -36.78 -51.41
CA TRP A 12 1.25 -36.00 -52.50
C TRP A 12 1.68 -34.51 -52.48
N ALA A 13 2.97 -34.28 -52.25
CA ALA A 13 3.64 -33.01 -52.51
C ALA A 13 4.50 -33.14 -53.80
N ILE A 14 4.80 -32.01 -54.46
CA ILE A 14 5.36 -31.86 -55.83
C ILE A 14 4.25 -31.69 -56.90
N ALA A 15 3.63 -30.50 -56.90
CA ALA A 15 2.76 -30.00 -57.99
C ALA A 15 2.55 -28.47 -57.98
N ALA A 16 2.74 -27.78 -56.84
CA ALA A 16 2.25 -26.41 -56.61
C ALA A 16 3.34 -25.36 -56.33
N VAL A 17 4.56 -25.52 -56.88
CA VAL A 17 5.74 -24.69 -56.52
C VAL A 17 6.17 -23.70 -57.64
N VAL A 18 5.55 -23.74 -58.83
CA VAL A 18 6.11 -23.09 -60.05
C VAL A 18 5.22 -21.99 -60.65
N LEU A 19 3.99 -21.75 -60.15
CA LEU A 19 3.00 -20.94 -60.89
C LEU A 19 2.20 -19.88 -60.10
N ILE A 20 2.69 -19.44 -58.93
CA ILE A 20 2.14 -18.27 -58.21
C ILE A 20 3.19 -17.18 -57.79
N PRO A 21 4.23 -16.87 -58.59
CA PRO A 21 5.01 -15.64 -58.40
C PRO A 21 4.90 -14.65 -59.58
N LEU A 22 3.77 -14.62 -60.29
CA LEU A 22 3.59 -13.79 -61.52
C LEU A 22 2.36 -12.86 -61.51
N LEU A 23 1.73 -12.66 -60.34
CA LEU A 23 0.54 -11.82 -60.16
C LEU A 23 0.67 -10.76 -59.04
N LEU A 24 1.89 -10.52 -58.54
CA LEU A 24 2.17 -9.60 -57.42
C LEU A 24 2.88 -8.29 -57.81
N CYS A 25 2.90 -7.94 -59.10
CA CYS A 25 3.56 -6.71 -59.61
C CYS A 25 2.63 -5.61 -60.13
N SER A 26 1.30 -5.70 -59.94
CA SER A 26 0.34 -4.74 -60.51
C SER A 26 -0.66 -4.10 -59.53
N THR A 27 -0.73 -4.52 -58.26
CA THR A 27 -1.65 -3.96 -57.25
C THR A 27 -1.02 -2.93 -56.31
N ALA A 28 0.32 -2.88 -56.23
CA ALA A 28 1.05 -1.90 -55.42
C ALA A 28 0.83 -0.43 -55.87
N ALA A 29 0.25 -0.21 -57.06
CA ALA A 29 0.01 1.11 -57.63
C ALA A 29 -1.40 1.69 -57.36
N SER A 30 -2.36 0.94 -56.79
CA SER A 30 -3.71 1.45 -56.48
C SER A 30 -4.05 1.55 -54.99
N ALA A 31 -3.22 0.98 -54.11
CA ALA A 31 -3.37 1.13 -52.65
C ALA A 31 -3.11 2.57 -52.15
N ALA A 32 -2.46 3.42 -52.95
CA ALA A 32 -2.16 4.81 -52.61
C ALA A 32 -3.35 5.78 -52.83
N THR A 33 -4.49 5.31 -53.38
CA THR A 33 -5.62 6.15 -53.79
C THR A 33 -6.97 5.58 -53.36
N ALA A 34 -7.09 5.12 -52.11
CA ALA A 34 -8.37 4.65 -51.54
C ALA A 34 -8.56 4.90 -50.02
N GLU A 35 -7.70 5.69 -49.35
CA GLU A 35 -8.14 6.38 -48.13
C GLU A 35 -9.12 7.49 -48.52
N ALA A 36 -10.39 7.11 -48.66
CA ALA A 36 -11.47 8.06 -48.53
C ALA A 36 -11.33 8.77 -47.17
N LYS A 37 -11.56 10.08 -47.13
CA LYS A 37 -11.54 10.85 -45.87
C LYS A 37 -12.64 10.33 -44.94
N ALA A 38 -12.31 9.35 -44.10
CA ALA A 38 -13.18 8.92 -43.02
C ALA A 38 -13.50 10.14 -42.14
N ASP A 39 -14.78 10.27 -41.77
CA ASP A 39 -15.24 11.38 -40.93
C ASP A 39 -14.38 11.44 -39.65
N PRO A 40 -13.86 12.62 -39.24
CA PRO A 40 -13.23 12.80 -37.94
C PRO A 40 -14.00 12.17 -36.77
N ALA A 41 -15.34 12.19 -36.79
CA ALA A 41 -16.20 11.54 -35.80
C ALA A 41 -16.16 10.00 -35.89
N ASP A 42 -16.21 9.42 -37.09
CA ASP A 42 -16.02 7.97 -37.28
C ASP A 42 -14.61 7.54 -36.85
N LYS A 43 -13.60 8.36 -37.11
CA LYS A 43 -12.21 8.14 -36.69
C LYS A 43 -12.04 8.21 -35.18
N LEU A 44 -12.77 9.11 -34.50
CA LEU A 44 -12.86 9.15 -33.04
C LEU A 44 -13.51 7.88 -32.49
N ARG A 45 -14.72 7.53 -32.95
CA ARG A 45 -15.46 6.33 -32.50
C ARG A 45 -14.66 5.04 -32.74
N SER A 46 -14.05 4.90 -33.92
CA SER A 46 -13.17 3.76 -34.26
C SER A 46 -11.91 3.69 -33.40
N SER A 47 -11.46 4.81 -32.83
CA SER A 47 -10.35 4.82 -31.87
C SER A 47 -10.82 4.43 -30.46
N CYS A 48 -12.00 4.89 -30.05
CA CYS A 48 -12.65 4.47 -28.81
C CYS A 48 -12.93 2.96 -28.78
N PHE A 49 -13.47 2.38 -29.86
CA PHE A 49 -13.77 0.95 -29.88
C PHE A 49 -12.53 0.06 -29.92
N ARG A 50 -11.44 0.47 -30.58
CA ARG A 50 -10.13 -0.22 -30.49
C ARG A 50 -9.55 -0.15 -29.07
N PHE A 51 -9.75 0.96 -28.35
CA PHE A 51 -9.35 1.08 -26.95
C PHE A 51 -10.19 0.17 -26.03
N VAL A 52 -11.51 0.18 -26.16
CA VAL A 52 -12.43 -0.70 -25.42
C VAL A 52 -12.09 -2.18 -25.67
N GLU A 53 -11.85 -2.57 -26.92
CA GLU A 53 -11.39 -3.92 -27.28
C GLU A 53 -10.07 -4.29 -26.58
N ARG A 54 -9.07 -3.40 -26.60
CA ARG A 54 -7.76 -3.56 -25.92
C ARG A 54 -7.89 -3.71 -24.40
N LYS A 55 -8.94 -3.15 -23.79
CA LYS A 55 -9.24 -3.29 -22.35
C LYS A 55 -10.00 -4.60 -22.08
N LEU A 56 -11.01 -4.91 -22.89
CA LEU A 56 -11.81 -6.14 -22.78
C LEU A 56 -11.03 -7.42 -23.04
N SER A 57 -9.89 -7.37 -23.76
CA SER A 57 -8.96 -8.50 -23.88
C SER A 57 -8.10 -8.74 -22.63
N LYS A 58 -8.06 -7.79 -21.67
CA LYS A 58 -7.32 -7.91 -20.40
C LYS A 58 -8.23 -8.07 -19.17
N ARG A 59 -9.41 -7.44 -19.13
CA ARG A 59 -10.43 -7.58 -18.06
C ARG A 59 -11.81 -7.05 -18.48
N SER A 60 -12.86 -7.34 -17.71
CA SER A 60 -14.15 -6.64 -17.83
C SER A 60 -14.02 -5.13 -17.57
N ILE A 61 -14.99 -4.37 -18.07
CA ILE A 61 -15.17 -2.95 -17.76
C ILE A 61 -16.48 -2.83 -16.99
N ASP A 62 -16.37 -2.75 -15.66
CA ASP A 62 -17.49 -2.83 -14.73
C ASP A 62 -18.07 -1.45 -14.36
N SER A 63 -19.26 -1.46 -13.75
CA SER A 63 -19.90 -0.29 -13.13
C SER A 63 -20.18 0.92 -14.05
N VAL A 64 -20.26 0.71 -15.37
CA VAL A 64 -20.47 1.76 -16.37
C VAL A 64 -21.87 2.36 -16.24
N GLN A 65 -21.97 3.64 -15.88
CA GLN A 65 -23.25 4.35 -15.77
C GLN A 65 -23.77 4.73 -17.16
N TRP A 66 -24.91 4.17 -17.55
CA TRP A 66 -25.51 4.36 -18.87
C TRP A 66 -26.62 5.41 -18.86
N SER A 67 -26.86 6.11 -19.98
CA SER A 67 -27.90 7.16 -20.10
C SER A 67 -29.35 6.66 -19.94
N SER A 68 -29.56 5.35 -19.83
CA SER A 68 -30.83 4.72 -19.45
C SER A 68 -31.06 4.64 -17.93
N GLY A 69 -30.07 5.02 -17.11
CA GLY A 69 -30.07 4.77 -15.66
C GLY A 69 -29.63 3.36 -15.25
N MET A 70 -29.24 2.51 -16.21
CA MET A 70 -28.66 1.19 -15.93
C MET A 70 -27.17 1.30 -15.60
N THR A 71 -26.71 0.47 -14.67
CA THR A 71 -25.28 0.20 -14.47
C THR A 71 -24.92 -1.05 -15.26
N MET A 72 -23.97 -0.94 -16.19
CA MET A 72 -23.58 -2.03 -17.09
C MET A 72 -22.15 -2.52 -16.80
N THR A 73 -21.95 -3.84 -16.90
CA THR A 73 -20.63 -4.47 -16.99
C THR A 73 -20.42 -4.94 -18.42
N PHE A 74 -19.28 -4.62 -19.03
CA PHE A 74 -18.90 -5.11 -20.35
C PHE A 74 -17.83 -6.19 -20.22
N ALA A 75 -18.04 -7.34 -20.87
CA ALA A 75 -17.22 -8.54 -20.68
C ALA A 75 -16.65 -9.13 -21.98
N GLY A 76 -16.96 -8.55 -23.15
CA GLY A 76 -16.40 -9.02 -24.42
C GLY A 76 -16.72 -8.12 -25.62
N PHE A 77 -15.95 -8.28 -26.68
CA PHE A 77 -16.08 -7.53 -27.94
C PHE A 77 -16.24 -8.52 -29.10
N ASP A 78 -17.37 -8.46 -29.80
CA ASP A 78 -17.64 -9.28 -30.98
C ASP A 78 -17.31 -8.50 -32.26
N LYS A 79 -16.10 -8.75 -32.78
CA LYS A 79 -15.59 -8.17 -34.03
C LYS A 79 -16.47 -8.49 -35.24
N SER A 80 -17.12 -9.65 -35.26
CA SER A 80 -17.85 -10.14 -36.44
C SER A 80 -19.23 -9.53 -36.56
N ASN A 81 -19.87 -9.23 -35.42
CA ASN A 81 -21.22 -8.65 -35.38
C ASN A 81 -21.25 -7.15 -35.02
N GLU A 82 -20.10 -6.51 -34.80
CA GLU A 82 -20.00 -5.14 -34.26
C GLU A 82 -20.85 -4.94 -32.98
N THR A 83 -20.68 -5.83 -31.98
CA THR A 83 -21.36 -5.72 -30.67
C THR A 83 -20.41 -5.78 -29.49
N LEU A 84 -20.72 -5.06 -28.42
CA LEU A 84 -20.18 -5.33 -27.08
C LEU A 84 -21.09 -6.32 -26.35
N LYS A 85 -20.49 -7.29 -25.67
CA LYS A 85 -21.20 -8.21 -24.76
C LYS A 85 -21.27 -7.57 -23.37
N ALA A 86 -22.47 -7.35 -22.87
CA ALA A 86 -22.72 -6.63 -21.63
C ALA A 86 -23.73 -7.32 -20.72
N THR A 87 -23.69 -7.02 -19.43
CA THR A 87 -24.71 -7.43 -18.44
C THR A 87 -25.22 -6.23 -17.65
N SER A 88 -26.45 -6.32 -17.16
CA SER A 88 -27.09 -5.36 -16.27
C SER A 88 -28.01 -6.12 -15.31
N GLY A 89 -27.52 -6.34 -14.09
CA GLY A 89 -28.12 -7.35 -13.20
C GLY A 89 -27.97 -8.76 -13.79
N GLU A 90 -29.03 -9.56 -13.73
CA GLU A 90 -29.08 -10.91 -14.32
C GLU A 90 -29.25 -10.91 -15.85
N SER A 91 -29.56 -9.77 -16.47
CA SER A 91 -29.82 -9.65 -17.90
C SER A 91 -28.53 -9.51 -18.72
N SER A 92 -28.37 -10.36 -19.73
CA SER A 92 -27.32 -10.23 -20.77
C SER A 92 -27.84 -9.45 -21.98
N LEU A 93 -27.01 -8.55 -22.52
CA LEU A 93 -27.31 -7.72 -23.69
C LEU A 93 -26.14 -7.71 -24.67
N ASP A 94 -26.47 -7.84 -25.96
CA ASP A 94 -25.60 -7.46 -27.07
C ASP A 94 -25.84 -5.98 -27.40
N VAL A 95 -24.81 -5.14 -27.31
CA VAL A 95 -24.91 -3.69 -27.57
C VAL A 95 -24.20 -3.34 -28.89
N PRO A 96 -24.93 -3.04 -29.98
CA PRO A 96 -24.32 -2.69 -31.27
C PRO A 96 -23.51 -1.39 -31.18
N LEU A 97 -22.28 -1.40 -31.70
CA LEU A 97 -21.36 -0.25 -31.67
C LEU A 97 -21.95 1.02 -32.30
N ARG A 98 -22.86 0.85 -33.28
CA ARG A 98 -23.57 1.94 -33.97
C ARG A 98 -24.68 2.59 -33.13
N SER A 99 -25.21 1.91 -32.11
CA SER A 99 -26.27 2.42 -31.24
C SER A 99 -25.79 3.13 -29.96
N ILE A 100 -24.49 3.07 -29.65
CA ILE A 100 -23.93 3.69 -28.45
C ILE A 100 -23.85 5.22 -28.64
N LYS A 101 -24.57 6.00 -27.83
CA LYS A 101 -24.55 7.48 -27.90
C LYS A 101 -23.18 8.03 -27.51
N THR A 102 -22.84 9.25 -27.94
CA THR A 102 -21.57 9.94 -27.61
C THR A 102 -21.31 9.97 -26.10
N ARG A 103 -22.30 10.38 -25.30
CA ARG A 103 -22.22 10.42 -23.84
C ARG A 103 -22.04 9.04 -23.18
N ASP A 104 -22.72 8.02 -23.69
CA ASP A 104 -22.58 6.63 -23.21
C ASP A 104 -21.18 6.08 -23.53
N LEU A 105 -20.67 6.37 -24.73
CA LEU A 105 -19.31 6.04 -25.13
C LEU A 105 -18.28 6.78 -24.27
N ALA A 106 -18.52 8.05 -23.90
CA ALA A 106 -17.64 8.80 -23.01
C ALA A 106 -17.56 8.18 -21.61
N THR A 107 -18.69 7.74 -21.03
CA THR A 107 -18.68 7.04 -19.73
C THR A 107 -18.01 5.67 -19.83
N LEU A 108 -18.26 4.91 -20.90
CA LEU A 108 -17.58 3.64 -21.16
C LEU A 108 -16.06 3.82 -21.29
N MET A 109 -15.61 4.83 -22.04
CA MET A 109 -14.21 5.18 -22.18
C MET A 109 -13.59 5.60 -20.84
N LYS A 110 -14.30 6.41 -20.04
CA LYS A 110 -13.86 6.79 -18.69
C LYS A 110 -13.68 5.56 -17.78
N ALA A 111 -14.63 4.62 -17.77
CA ALA A 111 -14.53 3.39 -16.99
C ALA A 111 -13.41 2.47 -17.49
N ALA A 112 -13.29 2.31 -18.81
CA ALA A 112 -12.23 1.54 -19.47
C ALA A 112 -10.81 2.08 -19.18
N SER A 113 -10.70 3.36 -18.84
CA SER A 113 -9.43 4.02 -18.51
C SER A 113 -8.86 3.62 -17.15
N GLY A 114 -9.69 3.19 -16.18
CA GLY A 114 -9.23 2.72 -14.86
C GLY A 114 -9.61 3.62 -13.67
N SER A 115 -9.11 3.24 -12.49
CA SER A 115 -9.31 3.94 -11.21
C SER A 115 -8.45 5.21 -11.10
N GLU A 116 -8.48 5.86 -9.94
CA GLU A 116 -7.76 7.12 -9.70
C GLU A 116 -6.24 6.93 -9.54
N ASP A 117 -5.82 5.73 -9.18
CA ASP A 117 -4.45 5.35 -8.81
C ASP A 117 -3.58 4.94 -10.02
N SER A 118 -4.21 4.57 -11.13
CA SER A 118 -3.52 4.17 -12.37
C SER A 118 -4.40 4.37 -13.63
N PRO A 119 -4.71 5.62 -14.03
CA PRO A 119 -5.55 5.89 -15.19
C PRO A 119 -4.79 5.94 -16.52
N ASP A 120 -5.38 5.32 -17.55
CA ASP A 120 -4.88 5.32 -18.93
C ASP A 120 -5.23 6.64 -19.65
N ALA A 121 -4.21 7.44 -19.96
CA ALA A 121 -4.35 8.77 -20.55
C ALA A 121 -4.98 8.77 -21.95
N ASP A 122 -4.74 7.75 -22.80
CA ASP A 122 -5.41 7.63 -24.13
C ASP A 122 -6.93 7.64 -23.95
N GLY A 123 -7.41 6.88 -22.96
CA GLY A 123 -8.82 6.67 -22.72
C GLY A 123 -9.52 7.91 -22.16
N TYR A 124 -8.85 8.66 -21.28
CA TYR A 124 -9.35 9.95 -20.80
C TYR A 124 -9.28 11.05 -21.85
N ILE A 125 -8.27 11.09 -22.73
CA ILE A 125 -8.25 12.02 -23.87
C ILE A 125 -9.44 11.73 -24.79
N LEU A 126 -9.65 10.47 -25.18
CA LEU A 126 -10.77 10.07 -26.03
C LEU A 126 -12.12 10.36 -25.37
N ALA A 127 -12.27 10.09 -24.06
CA ALA A 127 -13.47 10.45 -23.30
C ALA A 127 -13.69 11.97 -23.22
N ALA A 128 -12.63 12.77 -23.04
CA ALA A 128 -12.69 14.23 -23.01
C ALA A 128 -13.14 14.80 -24.37
N VAL A 129 -12.59 14.28 -25.47
CA VAL A 129 -12.97 14.69 -26.83
C VAL A 129 -14.43 14.33 -27.11
N LEU A 130 -14.90 13.16 -26.67
CA LEU A 130 -16.32 12.79 -26.74
C LEU A 130 -17.20 13.76 -25.93
N LEU A 131 -16.84 14.07 -24.68
CA LEU A 131 -17.59 15.05 -23.86
C LEU A 131 -17.61 16.45 -24.50
N LEU A 132 -16.49 16.91 -25.06
CA LEU A 132 -16.44 18.20 -25.77
C LEU A 132 -17.37 18.19 -27.00
N SER A 133 -17.43 17.08 -27.75
CA SER A 133 -18.36 16.91 -28.87
C SER A 133 -19.84 16.75 -28.45
N ASP A 134 -20.10 16.37 -27.18
CA ASP A 134 -21.43 16.34 -26.53
C ASP A 134 -21.77 17.71 -25.87
N GLY A 135 -20.87 18.69 -25.92
CA GLY A 135 -21.02 20.04 -25.35
C GLY A 135 -20.60 20.18 -23.88
N ASP A 136 -20.17 19.11 -23.21
CA ASP A 136 -19.69 19.14 -21.82
C ASP A 136 -18.20 19.54 -21.76
N GLN A 137 -17.94 20.82 -22.06
CA GLN A 137 -16.58 21.39 -22.04
C GLN A 137 -15.93 21.29 -20.66
N ASP A 138 -16.72 21.48 -19.60
CA ASP A 138 -16.30 21.37 -18.21
C ASP A 138 -15.87 19.94 -17.85
N GLY A 139 -16.62 18.94 -18.31
CA GLY A 139 -16.26 17.53 -18.19
C GLY A 139 -15.03 17.15 -19.01
N ALA A 140 -14.92 17.67 -20.23
CA ALA A 140 -13.75 17.48 -21.08
C ALA A 140 -12.47 18.01 -20.43
N LEU A 141 -12.46 19.27 -19.96
CA LEU A 141 -11.30 19.88 -19.33
C LEU A 141 -10.89 19.16 -18.03
N ARG A 142 -11.85 18.71 -17.20
CA ARG A 142 -11.56 17.88 -16.01
C ARG A 142 -10.89 16.55 -16.36
N LEU A 143 -11.27 15.90 -17.46
CA LEU A 143 -10.62 14.66 -17.90
C LEU A 143 -9.24 14.90 -18.54
N VAL A 144 -9.04 16.04 -19.21
CA VAL A 144 -7.74 16.47 -19.75
C VAL A 144 -6.73 16.72 -18.63
N GLU A 145 -7.06 17.52 -17.62
CA GLU A 145 -6.18 17.76 -16.47
C GLU A 145 -5.84 16.46 -15.72
N ARG A 146 -6.83 15.55 -15.58
CA ARG A 146 -6.63 14.22 -14.99
C ARG A 146 -5.73 13.30 -15.82
N ALA A 147 -5.69 13.47 -17.15
CA ALA A 147 -4.75 12.75 -18.03
C ALA A 147 -3.32 13.32 -17.94
N LYS A 148 -3.15 14.65 -17.77
CA LYS A 148 -1.83 15.29 -17.61
C LYS A 148 -1.05 14.80 -16.40
N MET A 149 -1.74 14.33 -15.36
CA MET A 149 -1.14 13.73 -14.17
C MET A 149 -0.37 12.43 -14.47
N GLN A 150 -0.57 11.81 -15.63
CA GLN A 150 0.01 10.51 -15.99
C GLN A 150 0.92 10.55 -17.23
N ALA A 151 0.69 11.46 -18.18
CA ALA A 151 1.44 11.52 -19.43
C ALA A 151 1.79 12.94 -19.88
N ALA A 152 3.02 13.11 -20.39
CA ALA A 152 3.39 14.28 -21.17
C ALA A 152 2.76 14.21 -22.58
N GLY A 153 2.60 15.36 -23.26
CA GLY A 153 1.98 15.43 -24.59
C GLY A 153 0.45 15.26 -24.60
N VAL A 154 -0.20 15.29 -23.43
CA VAL A 154 -1.67 15.23 -23.31
C VAL A 154 -2.34 16.44 -23.96
N ASP A 155 -1.83 17.66 -23.72
CA ASP A 155 -2.34 18.88 -24.37
C ASP A 155 -2.21 18.80 -25.90
N GLU A 156 -1.07 18.34 -26.40
CA GLU A 156 -0.83 18.18 -27.85
C GLU A 156 -1.76 17.14 -28.46
N SER A 157 -1.96 16.02 -27.77
CA SER A 157 -2.83 14.91 -28.20
C SER A 157 -4.31 15.30 -28.16
N PHE A 158 -4.73 16.05 -27.15
CA PHE A 158 -6.08 16.61 -27.06
C PHE A 158 -6.30 17.69 -28.12
N ALA A 159 -5.42 18.69 -28.23
CA ALA A 159 -5.49 19.75 -29.24
C ALA A 159 -5.50 19.19 -30.67
N ARG A 160 -4.74 18.11 -30.94
CA ARG A 160 -4.77 17.38 -32.22
C ARG A 160 -6.14 16.76 -32.51
N TRP A 161 -6.82 16.17 -31.53
CA TRP A 161 -8.18 15.67 -31.72
C TRP A 161 -9.20 16.80 -31.89
N VAL A 162 -9.12 17.83 -31.05
CA VAL A 162 -9.97 19.04 -31.10
C VAL A 162 -9.88 19.69 -32.49
N GLY A 163 -8.67 19.93 -32.99
CA GLY A 163 -8.43 20.48 -34.33
C GLY A 163 -8.81 19.54 -35.48
N LEU A 164 -8.68 18.22 -35.31
CA LEU A 164 -9.13 17.24 -36.31
C LEU A 164 -10.66 17.20 -36.44
N LEU A 165 -11.39 17.47 -35.35
CA LEU A 165 -12.85 17.49 -35.28
C LEU A 165 -13.46 18.89 -35.50
N GLY A 166 -12.64 19.95 -35.58
CA GLY A 166 -13.11 21.33 -35.71
C GLY A 166 -13.84 21.86 -34.46
N LEU A 167 -13.48 21.35 -33.27
CA LEU A 167 -14.09 21.75 -32.00
C LEU A 167 -13.41 23.02 -31.45
N GLU A 168 -14.18 23.86 -30.76
CA GLU A 168 -13.68 25.04 -30.04
C GLU A 168 -13.65 24.80 -28.52
N ILE A 169 -12.69 25.41 -27.83
CA ILE A 169 -12.62 25.47 -26.37
C ILE A 169 -12.77 26.94 -25.98
N LYS A 170 -13.84 27.28 -25.26
CA LYS A 170 -14.08 28.62 -24.75
C LYS A 170 -13.31 28.83 -23.45
N ALA A 171 -12.68 29.99 -23.28
CA ALA A 171 -12.07 30.34 -22.00
C ALA A 171 -13.14 30.34 -20.88
N PRO A 172 -12.85 29.80 -19.68
CA PRO A 172 -13.79 29.83 -18.57
C PRO A 172 -14.05 31.27 -18.11
N GLU A 173 -15.31 31.64 -17.90
CA GLU A 173 -15.65 32.95 -17.36
C GLU A 173 -15.11 33.10 -15.92
N PRO A 174 -14.48 34.25 -15.58
CA PRO A 174 -13.93 34.47 -14.25
C PRO A 174 -15.06 34.60 -13.22
N LYS A 175 -15.19 33.61 -12.34
CA LYS A 175 -16.16 33.65 -11.24
C LYS A 175 -15.84 34.82 -10.29
N PRO A 176 -16.85 35.60 -9.83
CA PRO A 176 -16.60 36.72 -8.92
C PRO A 176 -15.95 36.26 -7.62
N ILE A 177 -14.86 36.94 -7.24
CA ILE A 177 -14.22 36.75 -5.94
C ILE A 177 -15.06 37.46 -4.89
N ALA A 178 -15.52 36.72 -3.86
CA ALA A 178 -16.24 37.32 -2.74
C ALA A 178 -15.29 38.16 -1.89
N GLU A 179 -15.70 39.39 -1.53
CA GLU A 179 -14.84 40.37 -0.88
C GLU A 179 -14.48 39.96 0.56
N ALA A 180 -13.19 39.66 0.79
CA ALA A 180 -12.64 39.61 2.14
C ALA A 180 -12.58 41.03 2.72
N LYS A 181 -13.31 41.29 3.80
CA LYS A 181 -13.33 42.61 4.45
C LYS A 181 -11.96 42.95 5.04
N LYS A 182 -11.49 44.16 4.73
CA LYS A 182 -10.32 44.76 5.38
C LYS A 182 -10.58 45.00 6.87
N THR A 183 -9.53 44.83 7.67
CA THR A 183 -9.33 45.50 8.96
C THR A 183 -7.92 46.09 8.96
N ASP A 184 -7.78 47.38 9.24
CA ASP A 184 -6.54 48.13 9.02
C ASP A 184 -5.59 48.13 10.24
N GLY A 185 -4.29 48.33 9.96
CA GLY A 185 -3.31 48.92 10.88
C GLY A 185 -2.48 47.95 11.75
N GLY A 186 -1.15 48.08 11.71
CA GLY A 186 -0.26 47.27 12.57
C GLY A 186 1.24 47.24 12.19
N GLU A 187 1.80 48.39 11.79
CA GLU A 187 3.21 48.75 11.60
C GLU A 187 4.35 47.70 11.49
N ASN A 188 5.20 47.92 10.49
CA ASN A 188 6.47 47.24 10.20
C ASN A 188 7.42 47.12 11.41
N SER A 189 8.21 46.04 11.44
CA SER A 189 9.64 46.14 11.78
C SER A 189 10.46 45.19 10.91
N GLU A 190 11.66 45.63 10.52
CA GLU A 190 12.58 44.89 9.66
C GLU A 190 13.41 43.91 10.48
N ILE A 191 13.69 42.71 9.95
CA ILE A 191 14.75 41.84 10.48
C ILE A 191 15.78 41.65 9.37
N GLY A 192 16.94 42.30 9.55
CA GLY A 192 18.03 42.32 8.58
C GLY A 192 18.92 41.06 8.62
N ASN A 193 19.72 40.89 7.56
CA ASN A 193 20.61 39.76 7.38
C ASN A 193 21.88 39.89 8.25
N ALA A 194 22.03 39.00 9.23
CA ALA A 194 23.28 38.62 9.90
C ALA A 194 23.05 37.26 10.59
N GLY A 195 24.03 36.37 10.78
CA GLY A 195 25.46 36.48 10.51
C GLY A 195 26.22 35.58 11.48
N GLU A 196 26.70 34.43 10.99
CA GLU A 196 27.65 33.48 11.61
C GLU A 196 27.69 33.33 13.15
N SER A 197 27.21 32.19 13.66
CA SER A 197 27.98 31.37 14.63
C SER A 197 27.31 30.02 14.89
N ALA A 198 28.03 28.93 14.63
CA ALA A 198 27.58 27.57 14.95
C ALA A 198 28.17 27.11 16.30
N PRO A 199 27.35 26.71 17.30
CA PRO A 199 27.87 26.14 18.55
C PRO A 199 28.37 24.71 18.32
N GLN A 200 29.65 24.44 18.57
CA GLN A 200 30.13 23.07 18.71
C GLN A 200 29.59 22.46 20.02
N VAL A 201 28.87 21.35 19.93
CA VAL A 201 28.46 20.54 21.10
C VAL A 201 29.23 19.23 21.09
N SER A 202 30.22 19.12 21.97
CA SER A 202 31.13 17.98 22.11
C SER A 202 30.53 16.81 22.92
N GLY A 203 29.46 16.21 22.39
CA GLY A 203 28.79 15.03 22.97
C GLY A 203 29.38 13.70 22.49
N GLY A 204 30.57 13.31 22.99
CA GLY A 204 31.38 12.19 22.47
C GLY A 204 30.88 10.76 22.72
N GLY A 205 29.69 10.40 22.25
CA GLY A 205 29.25 9.00 22.15
C GLY A 205 29.88 8.30 20.94
N LYS A 206 30.79 7.35 21.15
CA LYS A 206 31.33 6.52 20.06
C LYS A 206 30.26 5.54 19.56
N LEU A 207 29.67 5.84 18.40
CA LEU A 207 28.96 4.85 17.58
C LEU A 207 29.91 3.66 17.27
N PRO A 208 29.38 2.42 17.17
CA PRO A 208 30.21 1.23 16.97
C PRO A 208 30.95 1.29 15.62
N THR A 209 32.28 1.43 15.67
CA THR A 209 33.16 1.45 14.49
C THR A 209 33.49 0.04 13.98
N GLY A 210 32.44 -0.77 13.80
CA GLY A 210 32.42 -2.10 13.19
C GLY A 210 30.98 -2.41 12.80
N ILE A 211 30.68 -3.06 11.67
CA ILE A 211 31.50 -4.07 10.99
C ILE A 211 32.27 -3.48 9.79
N GLY A 212 33.60 -3.52 9.86
CA GLY A 212 34.50 -3.00 8.83
C GLY A 212 34.73 -3.97 7.68
N ALA A 213 33.73 -4.19 6.82
CA ALA A 213 34.01 -4.67 5.47
C ALA A 213 34.85 -3.60 4.75
N LYS A 214 36.03 -3.97 4.21
CA LYS A 214 36.82 -3.04 3.40
C LYS A 214 36.04 -2.73 2.11
N ARG A 215 35.59 -1.49 1.95
CA ARG A 215 35.10 -0.95 0.66
C ARG A 215 36.12 -1.30 -0.42
N ARG A 216 35.68 -2.01 -1.46
CA ARG A 216 36.48 -2.21 -2.68
C ARG A 216 36.22 -1.04 -3.62
N ALA A 217 37.15 -0.76 -4.51
CA ALA A 217 36.87 0.08 -5.66
C ALA A 217 35.70 -0.55 -6.45
N VAL A 218 34.75 0.30 -6.86
CA VAL A 218 33.67 -0.09 -7.77
C VAL A 218 34.30 -0.54 -9.10
N SER A 219 33.72 -1.54 -9.78
CA SER A 219 34.26 -1.98 -11.08
C SER A 219 34.14 -0.85 -12.12
N LYS A 220 35.15 -0.71 -12.98
CA LYS A 220 35.05 0.13 -14.19
C LYS A 220 34.26 -0.53 -15.32
N GLU A 221 33.98 -1.83 -15.20
CA GLU A 221 33.17 -2.57 -16.17
C GLU A 221 31.68 -2.32 -15.95
N HIS A 222 30.89 -2.70 -16.96
CA HIS A 222 29.42 -2.63 -16.97
C HIS A 222 28.85 -3.98 -17.48
N PRO A 223 27.70 -4.45 -16.96
CA PRO A 223 26.96 -3.90 -15.83
C PRO A 223 27.67 -4.11 -14.50
N ARG A 224 27.24 -3.39 -13.47
CA ARG A 224 27.72 -3.53 -12.09
C ARG A 224 26.64 -3.49 -11.01
N LEU A 225 25.50 -2.82 -11.22
CA LEU A 225 24.43 -2.64 -10.22
C LEU A 225 23.92 -3.98 -9.68
N PHE A 226 23.78 -4.98 -10.56
CA PHE A 226 23.38 -6.34 -10.21
C PHE A 226 24.54 -7.35 -10.42
N GLY A 227 25.78 -6.86 -10.31
CA GLY A 227 27.00 -7.59 -10.64
C GLY A 227 27.27 -7.67 -12.15
N SER A 228 28.33 -8.39 -12.52
CA SER A 228 28.80 -8.47 -13.91
C SER A 228 27.86 -9.28 -14.82
N ARG A 229 27.97 -9.07 -16.15
CA ARG A 229 27.23 -9.83 -17.17
C ARG A 229 27.37 -11.35 -16.97
N ALA A 230 28.55 -11.83 -16.61
CA ALA A 230 28.80 -13.25 -16.33
C ALA A 230 27.98 -13.79 -15.14
N ARG A 231 27.81 -13.00 -14.05
CA ARG A 231 26.93 -13.35 -12.93
C ARG A 231 25.47 -13.43 -13.39
N LEU A 232 25.02 -12.44 -14.16
CA LEU A 232 23.64 -12.40 -14.66
C LEU A 232 23.37 -13.56 -15.64
N GLN A 233 24.36 -13.97 -16.44
CA GLN A 233 24.28 -15.15 -17.32
C GLN A 233 24.20 -16.47 -16.53
N ALA A 234 24.92 -16.60 -15.41
CA ALA A 234 24.77 -17.74 -14.50
C ALA A 234 23.36 -17.77 -13.88
N LEU A 235 22.85 -16.64 -13.38
CA LEU A 235 21.48 -16.53 -12.87
C LEU A 235 20.42 -16.88 -13.93
N ALA A 236 20.65 -16.56 -15.20
CA ALA A 236 19.74 -16.92 -16.30
C ALA A 236 19.68 -18.44 -16.55
N GLN A 237 20.76 -19.18 -16.25
CA GLN A 237 20.78 -20.65 -16.28
C GLN A 237 20.12 -21.24 -15.02
N GLU A 238 20.49 -20.74 -13.84
CA GLU A 238 19.94 -21.17 -12.53
C GLU A 238 18.43 -20.95 -12.42
N ARG A 239 17.91 -19.88 -13.05
CA ARG A 239 16.52 -19.39 -12.90
C ARG A 239 15.81 -19.26 -14.24
N ALA A 240 16.04 -20.23 -15.14
CA ALA A 240 15.57 -20.23 -16.52
C ALA A 240 14.07 -19.91 -16.70
N VAL A 241 13.20 -20.33 -15.78
CA VAL A 241 11.76 -20.02 -15.80
C VAL A 241 11.49 -18.52 -15.60
N ALA A 242 12.06 -17.92 -14.55
CA ALA A 242 11.92 -16.50 -14.26
C ALA A 242 12.59 -15.63 -15.34
N TYR A 243 13.76 -16.08 -15.84
CA TYR A 243 14.42 -15.44 -16.98
C TYR A 243 13.54 -15.46 -18.24
N SER A 244 12.92 -16.60 -18.58
CA SER A 244 12.01 -16.72 -19.73
C SER A 244 10.76 -15.82 -19.60
N GLY A 245 10.22 -15.67 -18.38
CA GLY A 245 9.15 -14.71 -18.08
C GLY A 245 9.58 -13.25 -18.32
N MET A 246 10.74 -12.86 -17.80
CA MET A 246 11.33 -11.53 -18.00
C MET A 246 11.62 -11.25 -19.50
N VAL A 247 12.16 -12.21 -20.24
CA VAL A 247 12.38 -12.10 -21.70
C VAL A 247 11.07 -11.93 -22.47
N SER A 248 10.04 -12.69 -22.09
CA SER A 248 8.71 -12.61 -22.72
C SER A 248 8.07 -11.23 -22.53
N TYR A 249 8.15 -10.68 -21.31
CA TYR A 249 7.62 -9.34 -21.01
C TYR A 249 8.45 -8.22 -21.65
N ALA A 250 9.79 -8.27 -21.56
CA ALA A 250 10.70 -7.26 -22.12
C ALA A 250 10.54 -7.07 -23.65
N LYS A 251 10.06 -8.10 -24.36
CA LYS A 251 9.84 -8.08 -25.82
C LYS A 251 8.37 -7.85 -26.21
N THR A 252 7.50 -7.49 -25.26
CA THR A 252 6.15 -7.00 -25.57
C THR A 252 6.22 -5.62 -26.24
N LYS A 253 5.23 -5.30 -27.07
CA LYS A 253 5.11 -4.01 -27.76
C LYS A 253 4.07 -3.08 -27.11
N ASP A 254 3.75 -3.32 -25.84
CA ASP A 254 2.92 -2.41 -25.06
C ASP A 254 3.77 -1.16 -24.72
N GLY A 255 3.34 -0.01 -25.25
CA GLY A 255 4.19 1.17 -25.39
C GLY A 255 4.38 1.98 -24.11
N ASN A 256 5.51 2.69 -24.03
CA ASN A 256 5.88 3.72 -23.04
C ASN A 256 5.80 3.38 -21.54
N ASP A 257 5.37 2.19 -21.14
CA ASP A 257 5.36 1.79 -19.73
C ASP A 257 6.79 1.85 -19.12
N PRO A 258 7.03 2.61 -18.03
CA PRO A 258 8.32 2.67 -17.36
C PRO A 258 8.68 1.38 -16.62
N THR A 259 7.71 0.55 -16.23
CA THR A 259 7.95 -0.73 -15.54
C THR A 259 8.64 -1.76 -16.44
N ALA A 260 8.59 -1.56 -17.77
CA ALA A 260 9.36 -2.35 -18.74
C ALA A 260 10.89 -2.15 -18.63
N LEU A 261 11.35 -0.98 -18.20
CA LEU A 261 12.76 -0.56 -18.31
C LEU A 261 13.77 -1.53 -17.64
N PRO A 262 13.55 -2.08 -16.43
CA PRO A 262 14.47 -3.04 -15.83
C PRO A 262 14.55 -4.35 -16.61
N ALA A 263 13.43 -4.83 -17.15
CA ALA A 263 13.37 -6.05 -17.95
C ALA A 263 14.05 -5.83 -19.31
N MET A 264 13.76 -4.72 -20.01
CA MET A 264 14.42 -4.35 -21.27
C MET A 264 15.95 -4.23 -21.08
N ALA A 265 16.40 -3.57 -20.00
CA ALA A 265 17.81 -3.38 -19.67
C ALA A 265 18.53 -4.70 -19.38
N LEU A 266 17.95 -5.56 -18.56
CA LEU A 266 18.54 -6.87 -18.22
C LEU A 266 18.58 -7.82 -19.43
N VAL A 267 17.50 -7.90 -20.21
CA VAL A 267 17.40 -8.80 -21.38
C VAL A 267 18.35 -8.36 -22.50
N SER A 268 18.39 -7.06 -22.83
CA SER A 268 19.31 -6.54 -23.85
C SER A 268 20.78 -6.72 -23.46
N CYS A 269 21.12 -6.52 -22.19
CA CYS A 269 22.46 -6.79 -21.66
C CYS A 269 22.83 -8.27 -21.74
N LEU A 270 21.90 -9.17 -21.42
CA LEU A 270 22.14 -10.62 -21.43
C LEU A 270 22.28 -11.18 -22.84
N GLU A 271 21.33 -10.90 -23.72
CA GLU A 271 21.29 -11.41 -25.09
C GLU A 271 22.22 -10.65 -26.05
N GLY A 272 22.52 -9.38 -25.77
CA GLY A 272 23.19 -8.47 -26.72
C GLY A 272 22.22 -7.80 -27.71
N ASP A 273 20.93 -7.73 -27.38
CA ASP A 273 19.88 -7.13 -28.21
C ASP A 273 20.05 -5.61 -28.29
N ALA A 274 20.64 -5.16 -29.40
CA ALA A 274 20.96 -3.76 -29.64
C ALA A 274 19.71 -2.89 -29.82
N ASP A 275 18.67 -3.41 -30.46
CA ASP A 275 17.44 -2.66 -30.73
C ASP A 275 16.65 -2.44 -29.44
N LEU A 276 16.53 -3.48 -28.60
CA LEU A 276 15.90 -3.39 -27.28
C LEU A 276 16.67 -2.45 -26.34
N ALA A 277 18.02 -2.49 -26.37
CA ALA A 277 18.85 -1.53 -25.64
C ALA A 277 18.61 -0.10 -26.12
N ARG A 278 18.57 0.13 -27.45
CA ARG A 278 18.34 1.46 -28.04
C ARG A 278 16.94 2.00 -27.77
N GLU A 279 15.91 1.14 -27.70
CA GLU A 279 14.56 1.54 -27.30
C GLU A 279 14.51 1.95 -25.82
N ALA A 280 15.10 1.15 -24.92
CA ALA A 280 15.17 1.50 -23.49
C ALA A 280 15.90 2.83 -23.26
N ILE A 281 17.01 3.07 -23.97
CA ILE A 281 17.72 4.35 -23.96
C ILE A 281 16.81 5.48 -24.47
N ALA A 282 16.09 5.29 -25.58
CA ALA A 282 15.19 6.31 -26.12
C ALA A 282 14.07 6.68 -25.13
N ARG A 283 13.49 5.71 -24.42
CA ARG A 283 12.51 5.95 -23.33
C ARG A 283 13.15 6.79 -22.19
N VAL A 284 14.37 6.45 -21.75
CA VAL A 284 15.09 7.20 -20.70
C VAL A 284 15.43 8.65 -21.14
N MET A 285 15.76 8.86 -22.41
CA MET A 285 16.02 10.20 -22.94
C MET A 285 14.78 11.11 -22.93
N VAL A 286 13.55 10.57 -22.78
CA VAL A 286 12.35 11.40 -22.54
C VAL A 286 12.41 12.07 -21.16
N TYR A 287 12.87 11.35 -20.12
CA TYR A 287 13.09 11.94 -18.80
C TYR A 287 14.28 12.89 -18.80
N ALA A 288 15.40 12.48 -19.42
CA ALA A 288 16.64 13.26 -19.38
C ALA A 288 16.58 14.61 -20.14
N ASN A 289 15.73 14.72 -21.17
CA ASN A 289 15.43 16.00 -21.84
C ASN A 289 14.20 16.72 -21.25
N GLY A 290 13.52 16.11 -20.27
CA GLY A 290 12.31 16.65 -19.66
C GLY A 290 12.58 17.73 -18.61
N PRO A 291 11.52 18.38 -18.08
CA PRO A 291 11.65 19.28 -16.95
C PRO A 291 12.10 18.52 -15.69
N ILE A 292 12.93 19.16 -14.87
CA ILE A 292 13.34 18.60 -13.57
C ILE A 292 12.12 18.57 -12.64
N LYS A 293 11.69 17.36 -12.26
CA LYS A 293 10.65 17.12 -11.26
C LYS A 293 11.18 17.52 -9.86
N VAL A 294 10.37 18.22 -9.07
CA VAL A 294 10.75 18.72 -7.74
C VAL A 294 9.64 18.48 -6.71
N GLY A 295 10.01 18.08 -5.49
CA GLY A 295 9.08 17.90 -4.37
C GLY A 295 8.47 16.51 -4.29
N HIS A 296 7.20 16.42 -3.85
CA HIS A 296 6.49 15.15 -3.65
C HIS A 296 6.02 14.52 -4.97
N VAL A 297 6.97 14.12 -5.82
CA VAL A 297 6.76 13.56 -7.16
C VAL A 297 7.82 12.49 -7.45
N THR A 298 7.53 11.58 -8.39
CA THR A 298 8.26 10.32 -8.60
C THR A 298 9.69 10.40 -9.19
N PHE A 299 10.39 11.55 -9.07
CA PHE A 299 11.73 11.77 -9.66
C PHE A 299 12.76 10.70 -9.28
N GLY A 300 12.68 10.16 -8.05
CA GLY A 300 13.53 9.06 -7.61
C GLY A 300 13.31 7.74 -8.36
N HIS A 301 12.08 7.45 -8.76
CA HIS A 301 11.79 6.27 -9.58
C HIS A 301 12.30 6.46 -11.01
N ASP A 302 12.12 7.66 -11.60
CA ASP A 302 12.67 7.97 -12.93
C ASP A 302 14.19 7.77 -12.96
N LEU A 303 14.91 8.29 -11.95
CA LEU A 303 16.36 8.14 -11.80
C LEU A 303 16.78 6.67 -11.65
N ALA A 304 16.10 5.89 -10.81
CA ALA A 304 16.43 4.50 -10.56
C ALA A 304 16.29 3.62 -11.81
N LEU A 305 15.16 3.75 -12.52
CA LEU A 305 14.90 3.01 -13.76
C LEU A 305 15.90 3.43 -14.86
N SER A 306 16.19 4.73 -14.95
CA SER A 306 17.20 5.25 -15.88
C SER A 306 18.61 4.76 -15.54
N ALA A 307 18.96 4.61 -14.27
CA ALA A 307 20.24 4.06 -13.82
C ALA A 307 20.43 2.59 -14.22
N MET A 308 19.35 1.78 -14.14
CA MET A 308 19.38 0.39 -14.59
C MET A 308 19.65 0.29 -16.10
N VAL A 309 19.00 1.14 -16.91
CA VAL A 309 19.25 1.25 -18.37
C VAL A 309 20.64 1.81 -18.67
N TYR A 310 21.14 2.78 -17.89
CA TYR A 310 22.48 3.33 -18.06
C TYR A 310 23.55 2.25 -17.88
N ASP A 311 23.45 1.47 -16.79
CA ASP A 311 24.43 0.46 -16.45
C ASP A 311 24.39 -0.77 -17.37
N HIS A 312 23.20 -1.30 -17.66
CA HIS A 312 23.07 -2.56 -18.40
C HIS A 312 23.13 -2.37 -19.93
N CYS A 313 22.68 -1.22 -20.45
CA CYS A 313 22.78 -0.90 -21.87
C CYS A 313 24.05 -0.09 -22.23
N TRP A 314 25.00 0.10 -21.30
CA TRP A 314 26.11 1.09 -21.38
C TRP A 314 26.88 1.14 -22.72
N SER A 315 27.04 0.00 -23.39
CA SER A 315 27.71 -0.15 -24.70
C SER A 315 26.94 0.44 -25.88
N TYR A 316 25.64 0.68 -25.74
CA TYR A 316 24.75 1.17 -26.80
C TYR A 316 24.38 2.65 -26.66
N TRP A 317 24.79 3.31 -25.56
CA TRP A 317 24.63 4.74 -25.31
C TRP A 317 25.69 5.56 -26.08
N LYS A 318 25.28 6.65 -26.73
CA LYS A 318 26.21 7.62 -27.33
C LYS A 318 26.83 8.54 -26.28
N ALA A 319 27.94 9.21 -26.61
CA ALA A 319 28.63 10.10 -25.68
C ALA A 319 27.77 11.30 -25.24
N GLU A 320 26.99 11.84 -26.17
CA GLU A 320 26.07 12.98 -25.95
C GLU A 320 24.93 12.55 -25.03
N GLU A 321 24.34 11.38 -25.27
CA GLU A 321 23.26 10.81 -24.46
C GLU A 321 23.73 10.54 -23.02
N LYS A 322 24.97 10.05 -22.84
CA LYS A 322 25.58 9.90 -21.51
C LYS A 322 25.75 11.24 -20.80
N ALA A 323 26.21 12.28 -21.51
CA ALA A 323 26.37 13.62 -20.96
C ALA A 323 25.03 14.22 -20.52
N THR A 324 23.99 14.13 -21.36
CA THR A 324 22.63 14.61 -21.02
C THR A 324 22.05 13.89 -19.81
N PHE A 325 22.20 12.56 -19.70
CA PHE A 325 21.72 11.84 -18.51
C PHE A 325 22.45 12.26 -17.22
N ILE A 326 23.76 12.49 -17.30
CA ILE A 326 24.56 12.95 -16.16
C ILE A 326 24.19 14.39 -15.75
N GLU A 327 23.91 15.26 -16.71
CA GLU A 327 23.42 16.62 -16.45
C GLU A 327 22.03 16.60 -15.81
N TYR A 328 21.10 15.79 -16.34
CA TYR A 328 19.77 15.57 -15.78
C TYR A 328 19.83 15.02 -14.34
N MET A 329 20.66 14.00 -14.11
CA MET A 329 20.88 13.42 -12.78
C MET A 329 21.35 14.49 -11.80
N ASN A 330 22.42 15.21 -12.13
CA ASN A 330 23.01 16.22 -11.26
C ASN A 330 22.00 17.36 -10.96
N LYS A 331 21.28 17.87 -11.97
CA LYS A 331 20.21 18.87 -11.77
C LYS A 331 19.07 18.34 -10.89
N THR A 332 18.69 17.07 -11.03
CA THR A 332 17.64 16.45 -10.23
C THR A 332 18.05 16.29 -8.76
N VAL A 333 19.33 16.00 -8.50
CA VAL A 333 19.91 15.99 -7.15
C VAL A 333 19.86 17.40 -6.53
N ASP A 334 20.40 18.39 -7.25
CA ASP A 334 20.52 19.77 -6.76
C ASP A 334 19.15 20.40 -6.45
N ALA A 335 18.14 20.12 -7.28
CA ALA A 335 16.78 20.65 -7.09
C ALA A 335 15.99 19.99 -5.95
N ASN A 336 16.40 18.80 -5.47
CA ASN A 336 15.60 18.00 -4.53
C ASN A 336 16.24 17.79 -3.14
N VAL A 337 17.32 18.51 -2.80
CA VAL A 337 18.01 18.39 -1.50
C VAL A 337 17.10 18.55 -0.27
N GLY A 338 16.00 19.31 -0.40
CA GLY A 338 14.99 19.53 0.65
C GLY A 338 13.75 18.63 0.58
N SER A 339 13.68 17.68 -0.35
CA SER A 339 12.52 16.79 -0.54
C SER A 339 12.65 15.51 0.30
N GLU A 340 11.53 15.05 0.87
CA GLU A 340 11.43 13.78 1.62
C GLU A 340 12.56 13.54 2.64
N THR A 341 12.80 14.53 3.51
CA THR A 341 13.97 14.59 4.38
C THR A 341 13.89 13.70 5.62
N SER A 342 12.72 13.14 5.95
CA SER A 342 12.48 12.31 7.14
C SER A 342 12.73 10.81 6.92
N PRO A 343 13.68 10.18 7.64
CA PRO A 343 13.88 8.74 7.57
C PRO A 343 12.75 7.90 8.17
N PHE A 344 11.73 8.51 8.78
CA PHE A 344 10.53 7.83 9.22
C PHE A 344 9.50 7.63 8.09
N HIS A 345 9.63 8.35 6.97
CA HIS A 345 8.68 8.35 5.86
C HIS A 345 9.19 7.59 4.63
N ASN A 346 8.26 6.99 3.89
CA ASN A 346 8.51 6.24 2.66
C ASN A 346 9.41 6.95 1.62
N GLY A 347 9.18 8.25 1.40
CA GLY A 347 9.80 9.02 0.32
C GLY A 347 11.32 9.11 0.43
N TYR A 348 11.85 9.14 1.66
CA TYR A 348 13.28 9.25 1.95
C TYR A 348 14.08 8.17 1.20
N TYR A 349 13.71 6.90 1.39
CA TYR A 349 14.43 5.77 0.82
C TYR A 349 14.19 5.64 -0.70
N GLY A 350 12.94 5.88 -1.13
CA GLY A 350 12.54 5.78 -2.53
C GLY A 350 13.15 6.86 -3.43
N TYR A 351 13.47 8.04 -2.89
CA TYR A 351 14.06 9.13 -3.68
C TYR A 351 15.58 9.20 -3.56
N LYS A 352 16.13 9.11 -2.34
CA LYS A 352 17.57 9.25 -2.11
C LYS A 352 18.34 8.03 -2.59
N ASN A 353 18.07 6.86 -2.02
CA ASN A 353 18.96 5.72 -2.19
C ASN A 353 18.60 4.86 -3.40
N TRP A 354 17.31 4.60 -3.63
CA TRP A 354 16.84 3.94 -4.85
C TRP A 354 17.09 4.81 -6.09
N GLY A 355 16.69 6.09 -6.06
CA GLY A 355 16.90 7.00 -7.19
C GLY A 355 18.35 7.44 -7.37
N ILE A 356 18.79 8.39 -6.53
CA ILE A 356 20.10 9.03 -6.67
C ILE A 356 21.23 8.01 -6.45
N GLY A 357 21.12 7.16 -5.44
CA GLY A 357 22.15 6.16 -5.08
C GLY A 357 22.44 5.13 -6.19
N LEU A 358 21.42 4.59 -6.86
CA LEU A 358 21.64 3.72 -8.02
C LEU A 358 22.23 4.50 -9.21
N ALA A 359 21.77 5.73 -9.45
CA ALA A 359 22.31 6.58 -10.53
C ALA A 359 23.81 6.92 -10.31
N CYS A 360 24.24 7.14 -9.07
CA CYS A 360 25.65 7.32 -8.73
C CYS A 360 26.50 6.06 -8.99
N TYR A 361 26.04 4.87 -8.63
CA TYR A 361 26.78 3.64 -8.94
C TYR A 361 26.82 3.36 -10.46
N ALA A 362 25.73 3.62 -11.17
CA ALA A 362 25.67 3.50 -12.63
C ALA A 362 26.61 4.47 -13.36
N THR A 363 26.82 5.68 -12.84
CA THR A 363 27.64 6.75 -13.46
C THR A 363 28.99 6.98 -12.80
N MET A 364 29.46 6.05 -11.95
CA MET A 364 30.60 6.23 -11.01
C MET A 364 31.91 6.77 -11.64
N TYR A 365 32.18 6.52 -12.92
CA TYR A 365 33.41 6.97 -13.59
C TYR A 365 33.18 8.04 -14.65
N GLU A 366 31.93 8.27 -15.04
CA GLU A 366 31.50 9.22 -16.05
C GLU A 366 30.97 10.53 -15.42
N ASN A 367 30.34 10.45 -14.25
CA ASN A 367 29.87 11.60 -13.48
C ASN A 367 30.87 11.92 -12.34
N PRO A 368 31.62 13.04 -12.41
CA PRO A 368 32.62 13.38 -11.40
C PRO A 368 32.02 13.63 -10.00
N ARG A 369 30.70 13.87 -9.89
CA ARG A 369 30.00 14.08 -8.61
C ARG A 369 29.54 12.78 -7.94
N ALA A 370 29.54 11.65 -8.64
CA ALA A 370 28.89 10.42 -8.17
C ALA A 370 29.42 9.91 -6.82
N ALA A 371 30.74 9.98 -6.60
CA ALA A 371 31.37 9.52 -5.36
C ALA A 371 31.05 10.43 -4.15
N GLU A 372 30.99 11.75 -4.36
CA GLU A 372 30.65 12.75 -3.33
C GLU A 372 29.17 12.65 -2.91
N ILE A 373 28.28 12.47 -3.88
CA ILE A 373 26.86 12.28 -3.64
C ILE A 373 26.64 10.96 -2.86
N LEU A 374 27.29 9.85 -3.24
CA LEU A 374 27.20 8.60 -2.48
C LEU A 374 27.77 8.70 -1.06
N ALA A 375 28.88 9.41 -0.85
CA ALA A 375 29.41 9.65 0.49
C ALA A 375 28.43 10.46 1.35
N THR A 376 27.73 11.43 0.75
CA THR A 376 26.69 12.24 1.40
C THR A 376 25.48 11.39 1.80
N LEU A 377 25.00 10.53 0.90
CA LEU A 377 23.88 9.60 1.15
C LEU A 377 24.20 8.53 2.20
N ASP A 378 25.40 7.96 2.16
CA ASP A 378 25.86 6.99 3.17
C ASP A 378 25.98 7.65 4.56
N ASN A 379 26.41 8.91 4.63
CA ASN A 379 26.46 9.66 5.89
C ASN A 379 25.06 10.00 6.44
N ASP A 380 24.14 10.53 5.62
CA ASP A 380 22.76 10.80 6.05
C ASP A 380 22.04 9.51 6.50
N PHE A 381 22.25 8.39 5.80
CA PHE A 381 21.74 7.09 6.24
C PHE A 381 22.33 6.67 7.60
N ARG A 382 23.66 6.68 7.76
CA ARG A 382 24.33 6.25 9.01
C ARG A 382 23.99 7.13 10.21
N THR A 383 23.79 8.42 10.00
CA THR A 383 23.63 9.40 11.10
C THR A 383 22.17 9.70 11.44
N ARG A 384 21.24 9.61 10.47
CA ARG A 384 19.82 9.93 10.67
C ARG A 384 18.89 8.73 10.46
N ALA A 385 19.09 7.91 9.43
CA ALA A 385 18.20 6.78 9.16
C ALA A 385 18.42 5.56 10.08
N VAL A 386 19.67 5.20 10.38
CA VAL A 386 19.98 4.06 11.27
C VAL A 386 19.33 4.19 12.65
N PRO A 387 19.40 5.34 13.37
CA PRO A 387 18.69 5.53 14.64
C PRO A 387 17.16 5.40 14.51
N CYS A 388 16.56 5.86 13.40
CA CYS A 388 15.12 5.69 13.16
C CYS A 388 14.76 4.21 12.91
N LEU A 389 15.58 3.47 12.17
CA LEU A 389 15.37 2.04 11.89
C LEU A 389 15.56 1.15 13.14
N GLU A 390 16.56 1.44 13.99
CA GLU A 390 16.76 0.74 15.27
C GLU A 390 15.72 1.08 16.35
N LEU A 391 14.98 2.17 16.18
CA LEU A 391 13.84 2.56 17.01
C LEU A 391 12.53 2.00 16.43
N ALA A 392 12.01 2.63 15.36
CA ALA A 392 10.67 2.34 14.79
C ALA A 392 10.59 0.97 14.12
N GLY A 393 11.73 0.47 13.66
CA GLY A 393 11.87 -0.83 13.01
C GLY A 393 12.17 -1.97 13.97
N ASP A 394 12.18 -1.78 15.30
CA ASP A 394 12.50 -2.87 16.22
C ASP A 394 11.46 -4.00 16.16
N GLY A 395 11.95 -5.22 15.96
CA GLY A 395 11.15 -6.40 15.59
C GLY A 395 10.62 -6.39 14.15
N GLY A 396 11.08 -5.51 13.27
CA GLY A 396 10.89 -5.58 11.82
C GLY A 396 9.55 -5.09 11.28
N ALA A 397 8.62 -4.62 12.12
CA ALA A 397 7.44 -3.89 11.66
C ALA A 397 7.79 -2.41 11.33
N TRP A 398 6.80 -1.58 11.06
CA TRP A 398 6.98 -0.14 10.83
C TRP A 398 5.70 0.62 11.15
N SER A 399 5.84 1.76 11.82
CA SER A 399 4.70 2.51 12.35
C SER A 399 3.85 3.17 11.26
N GLU A 400 4.41 3.42 10.07
CA GLU A 400 3.70 3.98 8.90
C GLU A 400 2.69 3.02 8.24
N GLY A 401 2.51 1.82 8.79
CA GLY A 401 1.54 0.84 8.30
C GLY A 401 1.86 0.36 6.88
N HIS A 402 0.84 0.32 6.02
CA HIS A 402 0.92 -0.18 4.65
C HIS A 402 2.05 0.45 3.82
N TYR A 403 2.42 1.71 4.10
CA TYR A 403 3.47 2.44 3.38
C TYR A 403 4.87 1.81 3.47
N ILE A 404 5.16 0.87 4.38
CA ILE A 404 6.41 0.09 4.29
C ILE A 404 6.53 -0.68 2.96
N HIS A 405 5.40 -1.03 2.34
CA HIS A 405 5.35 -1.72 1.06
C HIS A 405 5.66 -0.81 -0.14
N TYR A 406 5.76 0.51 0.05
CA TYR A 406 6.14 1.50 -0.97
C TYR A 406 7.65 1.73 -1.08
N TRP A 407 8.43 1.41 -0.04
CA TRP A 407 9.85 1.75 0.04
C TRP A 407 10.79 0.59 0.37
N ASN A 408 10.29 -0.48 1.01
CA ASN A 408 11.18 -1.51 1.54
C ASN A 408 11.84 -2.34 0.43
N TYR A 409 11.18 -2.59 -0.71
CA TYR A 409 11.83 -3.25 -1.85
C TYR A 409 12.94 -2.36 -2.46
N GLU A 410 12.60 -1.11 -2.74
CA GLU A 410 13.44 -0.08 -3.34
C GLU A 410 14.75 0.11 -2.54
N TRP A 411 14.62 0.23 -1.21
CA TRP A 411 15.74 0.30 -0.29
C TRP A 411 16.61 -0.96 -0.29
N LEU A 412 16.00 -2.14 -0.25
CA LEU A 412 16.72 -3.42 -0.22
C LEU A 412 17.50 -3.64 -1.53
N VAL A 413 16.99 -3.20 -2.68
CA VAL A 413 17.72 -3.24 -3.96
C VAL A 413 18.92 -2.29 -3.96
N PHE A 414 18.82 -1.09 -3.40
CA PHE A 414 20.00 -0.22 -3.22
C PHE A 414 21.05 -0.88 -2.31
N CYS A 415 20.63 -1.55 -1.24
CA CYS A 415 21.55 -2.27 -0.35
C CYS A 415 22.32 -3.37 -1.11
N GLU A 416 21.62 -4.22 -1.88
CA GLU A 416 22.29 -5.26 -2.68
C GLU A 416 23.17 -4.65 -3.79
N ALA A 417 22.77 -3.55 -4.42
CA ALA A 417 23.61 -2.85 -5.38
C ALA A 417 24.89 -2.28 -4.74
N ALA A 418 24.82 -1.71 -3.54
CA ALA A 418 26.00 -1.25 -2.80
C ALA A 418 26.91 -2.41 -2.37
N ARG A 419 26.33 -3.55 -1.97
CA ARG A 419 27.05 -4.80 -1.66
C ARG A 419 27.72 -5.41 -2.90
N LEU A 420 27.12 -5.28 -4.09
CA LEU A 420 27.63 -5.81 -5.38
C LEU A 420 28.62 -4.87 -6.08
N CYS A 421 28.46 -3.55 -5.97
CA CYS A 421 29.41 -2.57 -6.48
C CYS A 421 30.65 -2.44 -5.57
N GLU A 422 30.45 -2.09 -4.31
CA GLU A 422 31.47 -1.54 -3.42
C GLU A 422 31.74 -2.43 -2.18
N GLY A 423 30.81 -3.33 -1.86
CA GLY A 423 30.88 -4.16 -0.64
C GLY A 423 30.47 -3.43 0.64
N VAL A 424 29.77 -2.30 0.51
CA VAL A 424 29.15 -1.62 1.67
C VAL A 424 27.95 -2.45 2.12
N ASP A 425 27.98 -2.90 3.38
CA ASP A 425 26.90 -3.68 3.98
C ASP A 425 26.04 -2.79 4.89
N TYR A 426 24.77 -2.61 4.55
CA TYR A 426 23.83 -1.78 5.30
C TYR A 426 22.99 -2.57 6.32
N TYR A 427 22.78 -3.87 6.10
CA TYR A 427 21.92 -4.68 6.97
C TYR A 427 22.45 -4.84 8.41
N PRO A 428 23.77 -4.97 8.66
CA PRO A 428 24.31 -5.00 10.02
C PRO A 428 24.26 -3.66 10.78
N LEU A 429 23.82 -2.57 10.14
CA LEU A 429 23.79 -1.24 10.76
C LEU A 429 22.49 -0.96 11.53
N ALA A 430 21.37 -1.57 11.11
CA ALA A 430 20.12 -1.57 11.87
C ALA A 430 19.57 -3.01 12.01
N PRO A 431 20.29 -3.88 12.76
CA PRO A 431 19.97 -5.31 12.84
C PRO A 431 18.59 -5.59 13.43
N LYS A 432 18.07 -4.75 14.34
CA LYS A 432 16.73 -4.94 14.92
C LYS A 432 15.64 -4.93 13.85
N PHE A 433 15.80 -4.07 12.85
CA PHE A 433 14.94 -4.03 11.68
C PHE A 433 15.28 -5.14 10.70
N PHE A 434 16.48 -5.16 10.13
CA PHE A 434 16.78 -6.03 8.98
C PHE A 434 16.71 -7.52 9.30
N ALA A 435 17.15 -7.95 10.49
CA ALA A 435 17.10 -9.36 10.89
C ALA A 435 15.69 -9.86 11.25
N ASN A 436 14.73 -8.95 11.46
CA ASN A 436 13.33 -9.31 11.73
C ASN A 436 12.39 -9.00 10.56
N ARG A 437 12.76 -8.09 9.64
CA ARG A 437 11.84 -7.54 8.62
C ARG A 437 11.16 -8.59 7.75
N ALA A 438 11.87 -9.65 7.35
CA ALA A 438 11.28 -10.74 6.57
C ALA A 438 10.25 -11.56 7.38
N VAL A 439 10.50 -11.77 8.68
CA VAL A 439 9.59 -12.46 9.60
C VAL A 439 8.37 -11.59 9.89
N ALA A 440 8.56 -10.31 10.20
CA ALA A 440 7.48 -9.34 10.36
C ALA A 440 6.62 -9.25 9.09
N SER A 441 7.25 -9.19 7.91
CA SER A 441 6.54 -9.19 6.63
C SER A 441 5.80 -10.48 6.31
N MET A 442 6.14 -11.61 6.93
CA MET A 442 5.39 -12.87 6.85
C MET A 442 4.20 -12.86 7.82
N PHE A 443 4.37 -12.27 9.01
CA PHE A 443 3.31 -12.13 10.01
C PHE A 443 2.26 -11.07 9.65
N GLN A 444 2.66 -9.99 8.97
CA GLN A 444 1.78 -8.93 8.45
C GLN A 444 0.76 -9.43 7.40
N MET A 445 0.94 -10.64 6.88
CA MET A 445 0.05 -11.22 5.88
C MET A 445 -1.17 -11.87 6.53
N LEU A 446 -2.33 -11.77 5.91
CA LEU A 446 -3.52 -12.54 6.26
C LEU A 446 -3.36 -14.02 5.86
N PRO A 447 -4.00 -14.97 6.56
CA PRO A 447 -4.11 -16.36 6.11
C PRO A 447 -4.93 -16.55 4.84
N GLY A 448 -4.58 -17.58 4.07
CA GLY A 448 -5.34 -18.01 2.90
C GLY A 448 -4.92 -17.30 1.60
N HIS A 449 -5.16 -18.00 0.50
CA HIS A 449 -4.85 -17.54 -0.85
C HIS A 449 -6.11 -17.59 -1.71
N GLN A 450 -6.41 -16.51 -2.43
CA GLN A 450 -7.43 -16.53 -3.48
C GLN A 450 -6.79 -16.96 -4.82
N PRO A 451 -7.55 -17.46 -5.81
CA PRO A 451 -7.01 -18.10 -7.03
C PRO A 451 -6.07 -17.25 -7.92
N MET A 452 -5.98 -15.94 -7.70
CA MET A 452 -5.06 -15.03 -8.40
C MET A 452 -4.33 -14.06 -7.46
N GLU A 453 -4.42 -14.24 -6.13
CA GLU A 453 -3.89 -13.27 -5.16
C GLU A 453 -2.70 -13.83 -4.38
N MET A 454 -1.66 -13.00 -4.25
CA MET A 454 -0.71 -13.17 -3.16
C MET A 454 -1.40 -12.98 -1.81
N ASN A 455 -0.80 -13.51 -0.74
CA ASN A 455 -1.29 -13.22 0.62
C ASN A 455 -1.42 -11.69 0.82
N ARG A 456 -2.62 -11.26 1.18
CA ARG A 456 -2.96 -9.84 1.37
C ARG A 456 -2.35 -9.35 2.68
N ALA A 457 -1.88 -8.11 2.72
CA ALA A 457 -1.46 -7.49 3.98
C ALA A 457 -2.67 -7.24 4.90
N VAL A 458 -2.45 -7.28 6.21
CA VAL A 458 -3.40 -6.73 7.18
C VAL A 458 -3.54 -5.21 6.95
N PRO A 459 -4.73 -4.62 7.08
CA PRO A 459 -4.89 -3.17 7.06
C PRO A 459 -4.23 -2.52 8.26
N ASP A 460 -3.50 -1.42 8.02
CA ASP A 460 -2.75 -0.66 9.02
C ASP A 460 -2.32 0.68 8.39
N GLY A 461 -2.73 1.82 8.99
CA GLY A 461 -2.42 3.15 8.46
C GLY A 461 -3.06 3.46 7.11
N ASP A 462 -2.62 4.55 6.48
CA ASP A 462 -3.14 4.95 5.17
C ASP A 462 -2.73 3.95 4.06
N GLY A 463 -3.68 3.50 3.24
CA GLY A 463 -3.36 2.61 2.12
C GLY A 463 -4.55 1.93 1.43
N GLY A 464 -4.26 1.18 0.36
CA GLY A 464 -5.25 0.42 -0.39
C GLY A 464 -5.55 -0.95 0.24
N TYR A 465 -6.81 -1.21 0.58
CA TYR A 465 -7.23 -2.49 1.16
C TYR A 465 -7.40 -3.58 0.08
N GLY A 466 -6.72 -4.71 0.26
CA GLY A 466 -7.10 -6.01 -0.29
C GLY A 466 -6.90 -6.23 -1.80
N THR A 467 -6.73 -5.18 -2.61
CA THR A 467 -6.51 -5.32 -4.05
C THR A 467 -5.12 -5.84 -4.38
N TYR A 468 -5.07 -6.91 -5.19
CA TYR A 468 -3.82 -7.45 -5.71
C TYR A 468 -3.21 -6.51 -6.77
N GLY A 469 -1.90 -6.29 -6.69
CA GLY A 469 -1.19 -5.36 -7.58
C GLY A 469 0.32 -5.30 -7.32
N GLY A 470 1.00 -4.32 -7.92
CA GLY A 470 2.48 -4.22 -7.85
C GLY A 470 3.07 -4.07 -6.45
N PHE A 471 2.29 -3.60 -5.46
CA PHE A 471 2.74 -3.61 -4.07
C PHE A 471 2.85 -5.04 -3.51
N SER A 472 1.91 -5.93 -3.84
CA SER A 472 1.96 -7.35 -3.44
C SER A 472 3.26 -8.02 -3.94
N GLU A 473 3.63 -7.75 -5.19
CA GLU A 473 4.84 -8.23 -5.85
C GLU A 473 6.10 -7.75 -5.11
N LYS A 474 6.18 -6.45 -4.79
CA LYS A 474 7.26 -5.86 -3.98
C LYS A 474 7.36 -6.50 -2.59
N ILE A 475 6.24 -6.83 -1.93
CA ILE A 475 6.24 -7.48 -0.60
C ILE A 475 6.88 -8.88 -0.66
N LEU A 476 6.64 -9.64 -1.73
CA LEU A 476 7.27 -10.95 -1.91
C LEU A 476 8.74 -10.83 -2.33
N ALA A 477 9.08 -9.89 -3.22
CA ALA A 477 10.45 -9.63 -3.64
C ALA A 477 11.34 -9.13 -2.48
N ALA A 478 10.85 -8.20 -1.65
CA ALA A 478 11.56 -7.69 -0.47
C ALA A 478 11.88 -8.81 0.54
N ARG A 479 10.91 -9.69 0.82
CA ARG A 479 11.14 -10.88 1.66
C ARG A 479 12.19 -11.80 1.05
N ARG A 480 12.19 -12.01 -0.27
CA ARG A 480 13.16 -12.86 -0.96
C ARG A 480 14.59 -12.29 -0.88
N ILE A 481 14.80 -10.97 -1.02
CA ILE A 481 16.12 -10.35 -0.82
C ILE A 481 16.70 -10.67 0.56
N LEU A 482 15.92 -10.41 1.62
CA LEU A 482 16.35 -10.68 3.01
C LEU A 482 16.54 -12.18 3.28
N VAL A 483 15.69 -13.05 2.74
CA VAL A 483 15.84 -14.50 2.81
C VAL A 483 17.13 -15.00 2.14
N ASN A 484 17.56 -14.38 1.03
CA ASN A 484 18.82 -14.73 0.37
C ASN A 484 20.04 -14.32 1.22
N TYR A 485 19.98 -13.15 1.85
CA TYR A 485 21.04 -12.66 2.73
C TYR A 485 21.16 -13.50 4.01
N TYR A 486 20.04 -13.74 4.70
CA TYR A 486 19.96 -14.54 5.92
C TYR A 486 19.71 -16.04 5.66
N ARG A 487 20.09 -16.58 4.50
CA ARG A 487 19.75 -17.96 4.02
C ARG A 487 20.06 -19.13 4.97
N ASN A 488 20.95 -18.92 5.93
CA ASN A 488 21.37 -19.93 6.93
C ASN A 488 20.65 -19.78 8.28
N ASP A 489 19.86 -18.73 8.48
CA ASP A 489 19.01 -18.57 9.66
C ASP A 489 17.71 -19.36 9.52
N LEU A 490 17.29 -20.01 10.61
CA LEU A 490 16.10 -20.85 10.63
C LEU A 490 14.82 -20.04 10.42
N ALA A 491 14.71 -18.83 10.98
CA ALA A 491 13.51 -18.01 10.79
C ALA A 491 13.35 -17.57 9.32
N HIS A 492 14.46 -17.26 8.63
CA HIS A 492 14.44 -16.97 7.20
C HIS A 492 14.19 -18.21 6.33
N GLN A 493 14.56 -19.41 6.77
CA GLN A 493 14.15 -20.66 6.09
C GLN A 493 12.65 -20.96 6.27
N MET A 494 12.04 -20.57 7.40
CA MET A 494 10.58 -20.57 7.55
C MET A 494 9.92 -19.55 6.60
N VAL A 495 10.46 -18.31 6.53
CA VAL A 495 9.97 -17.30 5.57
C VAL A 495 10.16 -17.74 4.12
N HIS A 496 11.27 -18.42 3.78
CA HIS A 496 11.45 -19.02 2.45
C HIS A 496 10.34 -20.04 2.16
N THR A 497 10.05 -20.93 3.12
CA THR A 497 9.00 -21.94 2.99
C THR A 497 7.62 -21.32 2.79
N TYR A 498 7.30 -20.24 3.51
CA TYR A 498 6.06 -19.47 3.35
C TYR A 498 6.01 -18.71 2.01
N ASN A 499 7.10 -18.07 1.60
CA ASN A 499 7.22 -17.40 0.31
C ASN A 499 6.94 -18.36 -0.86
N GLN A 500 7.33 -19.63 -0.72
CA GLN A 500 7.20 -20.66 -1.74
C GLN A 500 5.79 -21.23 -1.91
N ILE A 501 4.80 -20.77 -1.13
CA ILE A 501 3.38 -20.98 -1.45
C ILE A 501 2.98 -20.11 -2.67
N VAL A 502 3.70 -19.00 -2.91
CA VAL A 502 3.65 -18.21 -4.14
C VAL A 502 4.99 -18.38 -4.89
N PRO A 503 5.14 -19.44 -5.70
CA PRO A 503 6.44 -19.81 -6.27
C PRO A 503 6.99 -18.74 -7.25
N HIS A 504 6.11 -17.97 -7.89
CA HIS A 504 6.45 -16.97 -8.91
C HIS A 504 5.65 -15.68 -8.70
N LEU A 505 6.18 -14.58 -9.22
CA LEU A 505 5.46 -13.31 -9.37
C LEU A 505 4.43 -13.45 -10.51
N CYS A 506 3.21 -12.94 -10.37
CA CYS A 506 2.12 -13.23 -11.33
C CYS A 506 1.83 -12.07 -12.28
N ILE A 507 2.26 -10.84 -11.96
CA ILE A 507 2.20 -9.66 -12.83
C ILE A 507 3.51 -9.60 -13.65
N PRO A 508 3.46 -9.77 -15.00
CA PRO A 508 4.65 -9.84 -15.86
C PRO A 508 5.64 -8.68 -15.73
N GLU A 509 5.11 -7.48 -15.48
CA GLU A 509 5.82 -6.22 -15.26
C GLU A 509 6.93 -6.34 -14.19
N TYR A 510 6.76 -7.26 -13.23
CA TYR A 510 7.68 -7.47 -12.11
C TYR A 510 8.53 -8.75 -12.23
N ALA A 511 8.43 -9.51 -13.33
CA ALA A 511 9.16 -10.77 -13.52
C ALA A 511 10.70 -10.63 -13.37
N TYR A 512 11.25 -9.43 -13.60
CA TYR A 512 12.67 -9.14 -13.37
C TYR A 512 13.07 -9.28 -11.88
N MET A 513 12.17 -8.99 -10.94
CA MET A 513 12.40 -9.19 -9.50
C MET A 513 12.50 -10.68 -9.16
N ASP A 514 11.73 -11.52 -9.85
CA ASP A 514 11.74 -12.98 -9.71
C ASP A 514 13.09 -13.53 -10.19
N PHE A 515 13.55 -13.07 -11.35
CA PHE A 515 14.88 -13.37 -11.90
C PHE A 515 16.02 -12.94 -10.96
N LEU A 516 16.00 -11.70 -10.45
CA LEU A 516 17.06 -11.20 -9.56
C LEU A 516 17.07 -11.85 -8.17
N TRP A 517 15.90 -12.17 -7.58
CA TRP A 517 15.80 -12.45 -6.14
C TRP A 517 15.21 -13.81 -5.74
N ASN A 518 14.61 -14.60 -6.63
CA ASN A 518 14.02 -15.89 -6.23
C ASN A 518 15.07 -17.02 -6.21
N ASP A 519 15.86 -17.08 -5.13
CA ASP A 519 16.83 -18.16 -4.91
C ASP A 519 16.15 -19.42 -4.36
N LEU A 520 16.02 -20.45 -5.20
CA LEU A 520 15.46 -21.75 -4.83
C LEU A 520 16.48 -22.69 -4.14
N SER A 521 17.74 -22.25 -3.95
CA SER A 521 18.77 -22.99 -3.22
C SER A 521 18.80 -22.70 -1.71
N VAL A 522 17.91 -21.84 -1.21
CA VAL A 522 17.69 -21.65 0.23
C VAL A 522 16.92 -22.84 0.80
N ALA A 523 17.31 -23.32 1.97
CA ALA A 523 16.66 -24.47 2.58
C ALA A 523 15.21 -24.17 3.00
N LYS A 524 14.33 -25.18 2.86
CA LYS A 524 12.98 -25.18 3.44
C LYS A 524 13.04 -25.78 4.85
N ALA A 525 12.17 -25.29 5.74
CA ALA A 525 12.04 -25.71 7.13
C ALA A 525 10.57 -25.98 7.47
N ASP A 526 10.27 -26.68 8.57
CA ASP A 526 8.87 -26.99 8.92
C ASP A 526 8.13 -25.76 9.46
N LEU A 527 7.48 -25.03 8.56
CA LEU A 527 6.66 -23.88 8.91
C LEU A 527 5.58 -24.20 9.95
N LYS A 528 5.07 -25.44 10.02
CA LYS A 528 4.04 -25.81 11.01
C LYS A 528 4.58 -25.86 12.44
N SER A 529 5.89 -26.05 12.63
CA SER A 529 6.53 -25.99 13.94
C SER A 529 6.92 -24.57 14.36
N TYR A 530 6.76 -23.56 13.48
CA TYR A 530 7.21 -22.20 13.76
C TYR A 530 6.24 -21.41 14.63
N LYS A 531 6.77 -20.42 15.38
CA LYS A 531 6.02 -19.60 16.36
C LYS A 531 4.72 -19.06 15.78
N LEU A 532 3.68 -18.93 16.61
CA LEU A 532 2.32 -18.56 16.17
C LEU A 532 1.95 -17.10 16.50
N SER A 533 2.88 -16.31 17.00
CA SER A 533 2.77 -14.85 17.08
C SER A 533 4.13 -14.14 16.98
N HIS A 534 4.08 -12.82 16.79
CA HIS A 534 5.22 -11.94 16.67
C HIS A 534 4.85 -10.56 17.21
N TYR A 535 5.54 -10.13 18.26
CA TYR A 535 5.60 -8.75 18.70
C TYR A 535 6.73 -8.02 17.98
N ALA A 536 6.49 -6.79 17.56
CA ALA A 536 7.46 -5.87 16.99
C ALA A 536 7.43 -4.55 17.77
N PRO A 537 8.32 -4.38 18.77
CA PRO A 537 8.24 -3.27 19.74
C PRO A 537 8.37 -1.88 19.11
N GLY A 538 9.15 -1.71 18.04
CA GLY A 538 9.40 -0.41 17.44
C GLY A 538 8.16 0.27 16.86
N ALA A 539 7.23 -0.55 16.37
CA ALA A 539 5.92 -0.12 15.89
C ALA A 539 4.80 -0.36 16.92
N GLY A 540 5.06 -1.00 18.07
CA GLY A 540 4.02 -1.39 19.02
C GLY A 540 3.00 -2.40 18.45
N HIS A 541 3.43 -3.27 17.52
CA HIS A 541 2.56 -4.17 16.76
C HIS A 541 2.65 -5.62 17.26
N VAL A 542 1.50 -6.27 17.46
CA VAL A 542 1.40 -7.71 17.80
C VAL A 542 0.58 -8.42 16.73
N TYR A 543 1.19 -9.38 16.05
CA TYR A 543 0.55 -10.25 15.06
C TYR A 543 0.43 -11.67 15.61
N ALA A 544 -0.71 -12.34 15.47
CA ALA A 544 -0.91 -13.73 15.93
C ALA A 544 -1.83 -14.53 15.00
N ARG A 545 -1.65 -15.85 14.95
CA ARG A 545 -2.43 -16.79 14.13
C ARG A 545 -2.69 -18.11 14.85
N SER A 546 -3.73 -18.85 14.46
CA SER A 546 -4.09 -20.14 15.09
C SER A 546 -3.21 -21.31 14.64
N SER A 547 -2.73 -21.26 13.40
CA SER A 547 -1.74 -22.18 12.80
C SER A 547 -1.09 -21.47 11.60
N TRP A 548 -0.35 -22.21 10.77
CA TRP A 548 0.17 -21.73 9.48
C TRP A 548 -0.67 -22.20 8.27
N ASP A 549 -1.86 -22.77 8.52
CA ASP A 549 -2.79 -23.24 7.50
C ASP A 549 -3.69 -22.11 6.97
N GLY A 550 -4.25 -22.30 5.77
CA GLY A 550 -4.98 -21.24 5.04
C GLY A 550 -6.32 -20.80 5.65
N ASP A 551 -6.95 -21.62 6.49
CA ASP A 551 -8.20 -21.31 7.18
C ASP A 551 -8.00 -20.74 8.60
N SER A 552 -6.75 -20.51 8.99
CA SER A 552 -6.39 -20.09 10.35
C SER A 552 -7.03 -18.76 10.76
N THR A 553 -7.36 -18.67 12.05
CA THR A 553 -7.80 -17.42 12.67
C THR A 553 -6.58 -16.53 12.87
N TYR A 554 -6.71 -15.25 12.58
CA TYR A 554 -5.66 -14.24 12.66
C TYR A 554 -6.10 -13.04 13.51
N LEU A 555 -5.14 -12.48 14.23
CA LEU A 555 -5.24 -11.27 15.05
C LEU A 555 -4.08 -10.33 14.72
N PHE A 556 -4.40 -9.05 14.57
CA PHE A 556 -3.46 -7.95 14.69
C PHE A 556 -3.92 -7.03 15.82
N PHE A 557 -2.97 -6.51 16.61
CA PHE A 557 -3.20 -5.54 17.67
C PHE A 557 -2.10 -4.47 17.64
N LYS A 558 -2.47 -3.20 17.87
CA LYS A 558 -1.59 -2.03 17.76
C LYS A 558 -1.68 -1.16 19.01
N CYS A 559 -0.54 -0.85 19.62
CA CYS A 559 -0.42 0.07 20.74
C CYS A 559 0.94 0.79 20.63
N SER A 560 0.97 1.89 19.87
CA SER A 560 2.18 2.43 19.24
C SER A 560 2.46 3.90 19.55
N ASP A 561 3.73 4.25 19.79
CA ASP A 561 4.25 5.63 19.70
C ASP A 561 3.89 6.29 18.35
N ARG A 562 3.72 7.61 18.35
CA ARG A 562 3.56 8.40 17.12
C ARG A 562 4.92 8.87 16.58
N MET A 563 5.17 8.56 15.32
CA MET A 563 6.43 8.86 14.61
C MET A 563 6.22 9.33 13.16
N THR A 564 5.10 9.01 12.49
CA THR A 564 4.97 9.20 11.02
C THR A 564 3.66 9.92 10.59
N ALA A 565 3.63 10.38 9.35
CA ALA A 565 2.49 11.06 8.73
C ALA A 565 1.25 10.15 8.55
N HIS A 566 1.47 8.95 8.00
CA HIS A 566 0.39 8.02 7.64
C HIS A 566 -0.15 7.20 8.84
N GLN A 567 0.40 7.39 10.05
CA GLN A 567 -0.21 6.89 11.29
C GLN A 567 -1.54 7.56 11.60
N GLN A 568 -2.51 6.73 11.95
CA GLN A 568 -3.88 7.14 12.28
C GLN A 568 -4.03 7.44 13.79
N LEU A 569 -5.25 7.63 14.28
CA LEU A 569 -5.56 7.80 15.71
C LEU A 569 -6.23 6.50 16.23
N ASP A 570 -5.46 5.42 16.08
CA ASP A 570 -5.87 4.02 16.09
C ASP A 570 -5.33 3.21 17.28
N VAL A 571 -4.76 3.87 18.29
CA VAL A 571 -4.15 3.18 19.45
C VAL A 571 -5.15 2.24 20.12
N GLY A 572 -4.73 1.00 20.37
CA GLY A 572 -5.57 -0.06 20.93
C GLY A 572 -6.41 -0.81 19.89
N HIS A 573 -6.39 -0.44 18.60
CA HIS A 573 -7.06 -1.17 17.52
C HIS A 573 -6.69 -2.65 17.54
N PHE A 574 -7.68 -3.51 17.30
CA PHE A 574 -7.48 -4.93 16.97
C PHE A 574 -8.27 -5.32 15.71
N PHE A 575 -7.67 -6.16 14.86
CA PHE A 575 -8.27 -6.69 13.63
C PHE A 575 -8.37 -8.22 13.73
N ILE A 576 -9.50 -8.80 13.30
CA ILE A 576 -9.75 -10.25 13.35
C ILE A 576 -10.18 -10.75 11.97
N TYR A 577 -9.53 -11.81 11.50
CA TYR A 577 -9.81 -12.49 10.24
C TYR A 577 -9.86 -14.01 10.45
N ARG A 578 -10.72 -14.71 9.71
CA ARG A 578 -10.68 -16.17 9.57
C ARG A 578 -11.40 -16.59 8.29
N GLN A 579 -10.66 -17.00 7.26
CA GLN A 579 -11.11 -17.20 5.87
C GLN A 579 -11.66 -15.94 5.18
N GLU A 580 -12.36 -15.10 5.92
CA GLU A 580 -12.84 -13.78 5.52
C GLU A 580 -12.51 -12.75 6.60
N HIS A 581 -12.60 -11.47 6.23
CA HIS A 581 -12.48 -10.37 7.18
C HIS A 581 -13.69 -10.35 8.13
N LEU A 582 -13.46 -10.20 9.44
CA LEU A 582 -14.50 -10.24 10.47
C LEU A 582 -14.59 -8.91 11.23
N ALA A 583 -13.68 -8.68 12.18
CA ALA A 583 -13.50 -7.40 12.86
C ALA A 583 -12.48 -6.57 12.06
N GLY A 584 -12.93 -5.43 11.55
CA GLY A 584 -12.24 -4.68 10.49
C GLY A 584 -11.73 -3.31 10.90
N ASP A 585 -11.17 -2.62 9.93
CA ASP A 585 -10.84 -1.20 10.02
C ASP A 585 -11.68 -0.44 8.97
N SER A 586 -12.22 0.72 9.33
CA SER A 586 -13.32 1.36 8.58
C SER A 586 -12.90 2.58 7.76
N GLY A 587 -13.68 2.88 6.71
CA GLY A 587 -13.39 4.00 5.79
C GLY A 587 -12.38 3.65 4.71
N VAL A 588 -11.94 4.67 3.97
CA VAL A 588 -11.09 4.54 2.78
C VAL A 588 -10.08 5.68 2.75
N TYR A 589 -8.83 5.40 2.39
CA TYR A 589 -7.89 6.45 2.02
C TYR A 589 -8.28 7.03 0.64
N ASP A 590 -9.09 8.08 0.64
CA ASP A 590 -9.60 8.72 -0.59
C ASP A 590 -8.80 9.97 -0.99
N ALA A 591 -8.26 10.71 -0.01
CA ALA A 591 -7.12 11.61 -0.16
C ALA A 591 -6.58 12.03 1.22
N PHE A 592 -5.31 12.44 1.28
CA PHE A 592 -4.69 12.92 2.52
C PHE A 592 -5.42 14.16 3.12
N ASP A 593 -5.93 15.05 2.27
CA ASP A 593 -6.62 16.30 2.63
C ASP A 593 -8.15 16.16 2.81
N SER A 594 -8.69 14.94 2.73
CA SER A 594 -10.13 14.78 2.53
C SER A 594 -10.96 15.03 3.80
N ASN A 595 -12.22 15.43 3.60
CA ASN A 595 -13.21 15.54 4.66
C ASN A 595 -13.49 14.18 5.34
N HIS A 596 -13.37 13.07 4.60
CA HIS A 596 -13.46 11.71 5.14
C HIS A 596 -12.18 11.33 5.89
N CYS A 597 -11.00 11.69 5.36
CA CYS A 597 -9.71 11.55 6.04
C CYS A 597 -9.74 12.22 7.42
N ALA A 598 -9.92 13.54 7.47
CA ALA A 598 -9.77 14.34 8.68
C ALA A 598 -10.83 14.08 9.77
N ASN A 599 -12.02 13.57 9.41
CA ASN A 599 -13.14 13.37 10.34
C ASN A 599 -13.53 11.89 10.57
N TYR A 600 -13.15 10.94 9.71
CA TYR A 600 -13.54 9.54 9.90
C TYR A 600 -12.35 8.58 9.81
N TYR A 601 -11.69 8.50 8.66
CA TYR A 601 -10.70 7.48 8.35
C TYR A 601 -9.43 7.57 9.24
N LEU A 602 -9.00 8.78 9.59
CA LEU A 602 -7.90 9.03 10.53
C LEU A 602 -8.29 8.80 12.00
N ARG A 603 -9.57 8.58 12.31
CA ARG A 603 -10.16 8.90 13.62
C ARG A 603 -10.66 7.65 14.33
N SER A 604 -10.58 7.65 15.66
CA SER A 604 -10.85 6.46 16.51
C SER A 604 -12.21 5.80 16.28
N ILE A 605 -13.22 6.53 15.79
CA ILE A 605 -14.52 5.98 15.39
C ILE A 605 -14.47 4.99 14.22
N ALA A 606 -13.45 5.06 13.35
CA ALA A 606 -13.21 4.09 12.28
C ALA A 606 -12.52 2.80 12.77
N HIS A 607 -11.92 2.83 13.97
CA HIS A 607 -11.02 1.80 14.47
C HIS A 607 -11.68 1.01 15.62
N ASN A 608 -11.21 -0.21 15.87
CA ASN A 608 -11.77 -1.06 16.94
C ASN A 608 -11.20 -0.70 18.31
N THR A 609 -11.48 0.51 18.79
CA THR A 609 -10.90 1.09 20.02
C THR A 609 -11.97 1.67 20.96
N MET A 610 -11.62 2.62 21.82
CA MET A 610 -12.51 3.28 22.78
C MET A 610 -12.74 4.75 22.41
N LEU A 611 -13.96 5.22 22.55
CA LEU A 611 -14.32 6.64 22.50
C LEU A 611 -14.71 7.10 23.90
N VAL A 612 -14.27 8.29 24.31
CA VAL A 612 -14.71 8.98 25.53
C VAL A 612 -15.05 10.42 25.16
N TYR A 613 -16.35 10.71 25.14
CA TYR A 613 -16.89 11.96 24.61
C TYR A 613 -16.96 13.05 25.68
N ASP A 614 -16.08 14.05 25.57
CA ASP A 614 -16.19 15.34 26.25
C ASP A 614 -16.82 16.37 25.27
N PRO A 615 -18.04 16.88 25.52
CA PRO A 615 -18.68 17.87 24.64
C PRO A 615 -17.92 19.21 24.54
N SER A 616 -17.04 19.51 25.50
CA SER A 616 -16.21 20.72 25.46
C SER A 616 -14.97 20.57 24.57
N GLU A 617 -14.52 19.34 24.29
CA GLU A 617 -13.35 19.07 23.45
C GLU A 617 -13.57 19.55 22.00
N LYS A 618 -12.51 20.08 21.39
CA LYS A 618 -12.51 20.59 20.01
C LYS A 618 -11.31 20.02 19.27
N PHE A 619 -11.56 19.52 18.07
CA PHE A 619 -10.51 19.17 17.12
C PHE A 619 -10.17 20.43 16.32
N PRO A 620 -8.88 20.76 16.10
CA PRO A 620 -8.51 21.91 15.28
C PRO A 620 -8.91 21.66 13.82
N ASP A 621 -9.23 22.72 13.09
CA ASP A 621 -9.39 22.64 11.64
C ASP A 621 -8.00 22.40 10.98
N GLY A 622 -7.97 21.85 9.77
CA GLY A 622 -6.75 21.62 8.99
C GLY A 622 -5.93 20.37 9.38
N ILE A 623 -6.50 19.40 10.11
CA ILE A 623 -5.83 18.10 10.36
C ILE A 623 -5.45 17.44 9.04
N ARG A 624 -4.16 17.11 8.85
CA ARG A 624 -3.59 16.65 7.55
C ARG A 624 -3.87 17.62 6.37
N ALA A 625 -4.03 18.91 6.66
CA ALA A 625 -4.53 19.97 5.78
C ALA A 625 -6.00 19.81 5.31
N GLY A 626 -6.75 18.85 5.87
CA GLY A 626 -8.17 18.64 5.57
C GLY A 626 -9.14 19.29 6.57
N PRO A 627 -10.42 19.49 6.18
CA PRO A 627 -11.41 20.26 6.95
C PRO A 627 -11.96 19.47 8.16
N ALA A 628 -11.26 19.50 9.28
CA ALA A 628 -11.65 18.83 10.52
C ALA A 628 -12.69 19.67 11.30
N SER A 629 -13.85 19.10 11.58
CA SER A 629 -14.98 19.86 12.15
C SER A 629 -15.83 19.12 13.18
N ALA A 630 -15.50 17.88 13.56
CA ALA A 630 -16.33 17.09 14.46
C ALA A 630 -15.54 16.24 15.47
N ASN A 631 -16.14 16.11 16.66
CA ASN A 631 -15.67 15.40 17.83
C ASN A 631 -16.26 13.98 17.89
N ASP A 632 -15.43 12.98 17.60
CA ASP A 632 -15.80 11.57 17.68
C ASP A 632 -15.67 10.99 19.11
N GLY A 633 -15.23 11.80 20.08
CA GLY A 633 -14.79 11.34 21.39
C GLY A 633 -13.48 10.54 21.35
N GLY A 634 -12.80 10.48 20.22
CA GLY A 634 -11.65 9.63 19.98
C GLY A 634 -10.35 10.10 20.64
N GLN A 635 -9.25 9.57 20.13
CA GLN A 635 -7.89 9.98 20.48
C GLN A 635 -7.61 11.40 19.98
N TRP A 636 -6.62 12.04 20.58
CA TRP A 636 -6.30 13.45 20.36
C TRP A 636 -4.81 13.66 20.15
N TYR A 637 -4.46 14.64 19.31
CA TYR A 637 -3.08 15.00 19.01
C TYR A 637 -2.95 16.51 18.74
N PRO A 638 -1.88 17.18 19.21
CA PRO A 638 -1.64 18.60 18.94
C PRO A 638 -0.98 18.79 17.56
N TRP A 639 -1.83 18.86 16.52
CA TRP A 639 -1.43 19.09 15.12
C TRP A 639 -0.77 20.45 14.83
N TYR A 640 -0.80 21.39 15.78
CA TYR A 640 -0.31 22.76 15.64
C TYR A 640 0.46 23.24 16.88
N GLY A 641 1.37 24.19 16.68
CA GLY A 641 2.18 24.78 17.75
C GLY A 641 3.24 23.83 18.34
N THR A 642 3.56 22.75 17.65
CA THR A 642 4.54 21.73 18.06
C THR A 642 5.74 21.69 17.10
N PRO A 643 6.88 21.07 17.48
CA PRO A 643 8.00 20.84 16.57
C PRO A 643 7.72 19.83 15.44
N MET A 644 6.52 19.23 15.42
CA MET A 644 6.16 18.13 14.54
C MET A 644 5.73 18.64 13.17
N GLY A 645 5.84 17.80 12.14
CA GLY A 645 5.29 18.13 10.84
C GLY A 645 3.77 18.37 10.93
N HIS A 646 3.21 19.17 10.01
CA HIS A 646 1.76 19.43 9.93
C HIS A 646 0.92 18.16 9.66
N ASN A 647 1.58 17.04 9.35
CA ASN A 647 1.05 15.69 9.20
C ASN A 647 1.21 14.83 10.47
N GLY A 648 1.72 15.40 11.56
CA GLY A 648 1.98 14.71 12.82
C GLY A 648 3.16 13.72 12.78
N GLY A 649 4.05 13.82 11.79
CA GLY A 649 5.25 12.99 11.67
C GLY A 649 6.52 13.65 12.25
N CYS A 650 7.50 12.82 12.60
CA CYS A 650 8.82 13.24 13.05
C CYS A 650 9.77 13.51 11.87
N ALA A 651 10.71 14.46 12.00
CA ALA A 651 11.74 14.71 10.98
C ALA A 651 12.94 13.75 11.09
N ASP A 652 13.33 13.34 12.30
CA ASP A 652 14.35 12.32 12.60
C ASP A 652 14.38 11.97 14.11
N TYR A 653 15.25 11.02 14.47
CA TYR A 653 15.39 10.52 15.84
C TYR A 653 15.70 11.61 16.88
N PRO A 654 16.62 12.57 16.67
CA PRO A 654 16.80 13.71 17.59
C PRO A 654 15.50 14.47 17.88
N MET A 655 14.69 14.73 16.85
CA MET A 655 13.42 15.43 16.99
C MET A 655 12.38 14.61 17.77
N TYR A 656 12.29 13.30 17.50
CA TYR A 656 11.47 12.35 18.26
C TYR A 656 11.87 12.31 19.74
N ALA A 657 13.17 12.21 20.03
CA ALA A 657 13.71 12.09 21.38
C ALA A 657 13.51 13.38 22.20
N ALA A 658 13.68 14.55 21.58
CA ALA A 658 13.41 15.85 22.21
C ALA A 658 11.92 16.12 22.45
N SER A 659 11.03 15.42 21.73
CA SER A 659 9.58 15.69 21.72
C SER A 659 8.77 14.57 22.39
N LYS A 660 9.38 13.81 23.31
CA LYS A 660 8.80 12.57 23.86
C LYS A 660 7.36 12.73 24.38
N GLN A 661 7.01 13.85 25.01
CA GLN A 661 5.63 14.16 25.44
C GLN A 661 4.55 14.23 24.32
N LEU A 662 4.94 14.17 23.04
CA LEU A 662 4.07 14.17 21.86
C LEU A 662 4.10 12.83 21.11
N THR A 663 5.21 12.10 21.21
CA THR A 663 5.44 10.83 20.49
C THR A 663 5.11 9.61 21.35
N ASP A 664 5.29 9.73 22.67
CA ASP A 664 5.07 8.70 23.69
C ASP A 664 3.58 8.56 24.06
N ILE A 665 2.77 8.11 23.11
CA ILE A 665 1.30 8.08 23.24
C ILE A 665 0.74 6.71 23.68
N ALA A 666 1.53 5.62 23.60
CA ALA A 666 1.06 4.28 23.90
C ALA A 666 2.18 3.25 24.09
N ASP A 667 1.96 2.26 24.95
CA ASP A 667 2.86 1.11 25.15
C ASP A 667 2.13 -0.23 24.95
N VAL A 668 2.76 -1.20 24.28
CA VAL A 668 2.46 -2.63 24.55
C VAL A 668 3.11 -2.99 25.89
N LEU A 669 2.33 -2.91 26.96
CA LEU A 669 2.77 -3.23 28.33
C LEU A 669 3.19 -4.70 28.49
N ALA A 670 2.53 -5.66 27.84
CA ALA A 670 2.86 -7.08 27.99
C ALA A 670 2.55 -7.88 26.72
N TYR A 671 3.30 -8.96 26.49
CA TYR A 671 3.14 -9.90 25.37
C TYR A 671 3.72 -11.27 25.75
N GLU A 672 2.94 -12.34 25.60
CA GLU A 672 3.36 -13.73 25.82
C GLU A 672 2.63 -14.69 24.86
N ASP A 673 3.32 -15.72 24.35
CA ASP A 673 2.69 -16.83 23.61
C ASP A 673 3.04 -18.17 24.25
N HIS A 674 2.01 -18.87 24.74
CA HIS A 674 2.10 -20.18 25.40
C HIS A 674 1.60 -21.32 24.48
N GLY A 675 1.48 -21.06 23.17
CA GLY A 675 1.06 -22.03 22.16
C GLY A 675 -0.45 -22.28 22.16
N SER A 676 -1.02 -22.78 23.25
CA SER A 676 -2.48 -22.97 23.37
C SER A 676 -3.25 -21.64 23.55
N TRP A 677 -2.57 -20.60 24.03
CA TRP A 677 -3.08 -19.24 24.12
C TRP A 677 -1.95 -18.21 23.97
N MET A 678 -2.30 -17.00 23.53
CA MET A 678 -1.45 -15.81 23.47
C MET A 678 -2.12 -14.72 24.32
N TYR A 679 -1.32 -13.89 25.02
CA TYR A 679 -1.79 -12.73 25.77
C TYR A 679 -1.00 -11.48 25.38
N THR A 680 -1.71 -10.37 25.21
CA THR A 680 -1.13 -9.04 25.02
C THR A 680 -1.89 -8.00 25.83
N ALA A 681 -1.18 -6.99 26.33
CA ALA A 681 -1.76 -5.85 27.02
C ALA A 681 -1.12 -4.54 26.55
N GLY A 682 -1.91 -3.47 26.52
CA GLY A 682 -1.44 -2.13 26.16
C GLY A 682 -1.99 -1.03 27.05
N ASP A 683 -1.19 0.02 27.24
CA ASP A 683 -1.63 1.31 27.77
C ASP A 683 -1.89 2.27 26.61
N CYS A 684 -3.15 2.63 26.45
CA CYS A 684 -3.65 3.54 25.43
C CYS A 684 -3.92 4.95 26.01
N SER A 685 -3.68 5.17 27.30
CA SER A 685 -4.16 6.35 28.03
C SER A 685 -3.64 7.67 27.47
N ARG A 686 -2.38 7.70 27.02
CA ARG A 686 -1.66 8.91 26.58
C ARG A 686 -2.03 9.36 25.17
N ALA A 687 -2.77 8.53 24.41
CA ALA A 687 -3.34 8.87 23.11
C ALA A 687 -4.62 9.73 23.21
N TYR A 688 -5.12 10.00 24.41
CA TYR A 688 -6.31 10.83 24.65
C TYR A 688 -5.91 12.09 25.41
N ASN A 689 -6.69 13.16 25.24
CA ASN A 689 -6.52 14.39 26.00
C ASN A 689 -6.64 14.10 27.52
N PRO A 690 -5.63 14.40 28.35
CA PRO A 690 -5.63 14.07 29.78
C PRO A 690 -6.69 14.84 30.58
N ALA A 691 -7.30 15.89 30.00
CA ALA A 691 -8.45 16.57 30.60
C ALA A 691 -9.73 15.72 30.60
N LYS A 692 -9.85 14.70 29.72
CA LYS A 692 -11.04 13.84 29.62
C LYS A 692 -10.83 12.38 30.03
N LEU A 693 -9.60 11.86 29.91
CA LEU A 693 -9.28 10.46 30.17
C LEU A 693 -8.01 10.32 31.02
N SER A 694 -8.03 9.38 31.98
CA SER A 694 -6.92 9.14 32.91
C SER A 694 -6.44 7.69 32.95
N VAL A 695 -7.25 6.73 32.45
CA VAL A 695 -6.86 5.35 32.21
C VAL A 695 -7.61 4.86 30.97
N PHE A 696 -6.91 4.28 30.00
CA PHE A 696 -7.45 3.30 29.08
C PHE A 696 -6.37 2.23 28.87
N THR A 697 -6.58 1.04 29.44
CA THR A 697 -5.70 -0.11 29.24
C THR A 697 -6.51 -1.28 28.69
N ARG A 698 -6.02 -1.88 27.61
CA ARG A 698 -6.63 -3.02 26.92
C ARG A 698 -5.84 -4.29 27.19
N GLN A 699 -6.53 -5.39 27.45
CA GLN A 699 -5.95 -6.73 27.60
C GLN A 699 -6.68 -7.70 26.66
N ILE A 700 -5.93 -8.45 25.85
CA ILE A 700 -6.46 -9.43 24.91
C ILE A 700 -5.82 -10.79 25.21
N VAL A 701 -6.65 -11.79 25.50
CA VAL A 701 -6.26 -13.21 25.49
C VAL A 701 -6.83 -13.85 24.24
N PHE A 702 -5.97 -14.39 23.37
CA PHE A 702 -6.35 -15.25 22.25
C PHE A 702 -6.17 -16.71 22.63
N ILE A 703 -7.27 -17.39 22.95
CA ILE A 703 -7.31 -18.84 23.15
C ILE A 703 -7.42 -19.49 21.77
N ARG A 704 -6.40 -20.26 21.37
CA ARG A 704 -6.38 -20.90 20.05
C ARG A 704 -7.37 -22.08 20.04
N PRO A 705 -8.06 -22.33 18.91
CA PRO A 705 -7.86 -21.71 17.60
C PRO A 705 -8.69 -20.44 17.34
N SER A 706 -9.64 -20.06 18.19
CA SER A 706 -10.80 -19.25 17.76
C SER A 706 -11.25 -18.10 18.67
N THR A 707 -10.88 -18.07 19.95
CA THR A 707 -11.62 -17.27 20.95
C THR A 707 -10.76 -16.15 21.52
N PHE A 708 -11.22 -14.91 21.37
CA PHE A 708 -10.63 -13.71 21.93
C PHE A 708 -11.43 -13.26 23.14
N VAL A 709 -10.74 -13.00 24.25
CA VAL A 709 -11.30 -12.38 25.45
C VAL A 709 -10.63 -11.02 25.62
N ILE A 710 -11.40 -9.97 25.42
CA ILE A 710 -10.95 -8.57 25.44
C ILE A 710 -11.49 -7.92 26.71
N PHE A 711 -10.59 -7.46 27.57
CA PHE A 711 -10.91 -6.77 28.81
C PHE A 711 -10.28 -5.38 28.84
N ASP A 712 -11.11 -4.36 28.87
CA ASP A 712 -10.70 -2.95 28.91
C ASP A 712 -11.07 -2.33 30.25
N ARG A 713 -10.16 -1.51 30.79
CA ARG A 713 -10.47 -0.56 31.86
C ARG A 713 -10.44 0.84 31.29
N VAL A 714 -11.46 1.64 31.57
CA VAL A 714 -11.57 3.01 31.06
C VAL A 714 -12.01 3.95 32.18
N LYS A 715 -11.19 4.97 32.47
CA LYS A 715 -11.46 5.97 33.50
C LYS A 715 -11.46 7.38 32.91
N SER A 716 -12.66 7.94 32.75
CA SER A 716 -12.84 9.35 32.41
C SER A 716 -12.57 10.24 33.62
N THR A 717 -12.23 11.51 33.39
CA THR A 717 -12.05 12.50 34.47
C THR A 717 -13.38 12.93 35.09
N LYS A 718 -14.49 12.80 34.34
CA LYS A 718 -15.86 13.07 34.81
C LYS A 718 -16.80 11.89 34.52
N PRO A 719 -17.78 11.57 35.39
CA PRO A 719 -18.72 10.47 35.17
C PRO A 719 -19.59 10.60 33.92
N GLU A 720 -19.97 11.82 33.55
CA GLU A 720 -20.89 12.14 32.45
C GLU A 720 -20.29 12.00 31.04
N PHE A 721 -18.97 11.83 30.92
CA PHE A 721 -18.32 11.59 29.63
C PHE A 721 -18.64 10.17 29.14
N LYS A 722 -19.55 10.08 28.14
CA LYS A 722 -20.00 8.81 27.57
C LYS A 722 -18.80 8.03 27.02
N LYS A 723 -18.65 6.80 27.48
CA LYS A 723 -17.66 5.83 27.01
C LYS A 723 -18.31 4.89 26.01
N THR A 724 -17.63 4.61 24.91
CA THR A 724 -18.15 3.76 23.84
C THR A 724 -17.06 2.83 23.33
N TRP A 725 -17.23 1.54 23.54
CA TRP A 725 -16.42 0.50 22.92
C TRP A 725 -16.88 0.29 21.48
N VAL A 726 -15.94 0.30 20.53
CA VAL A 726 -16.22 0.27 19.09
C VAL A 726 -15.76 -1.05 18.47
N LEU A 727 -16.61 -1.63 17.61
CA LEU A 727 -16.29 -2.79 16.79
C LEU A 727 -16.88 -2.64 15.39
N ASN A 728 -16.02 -2.52 14.39
CA ASN A 728 -16.36 -2.43 12.98
C ASN A 728 -16.41 -3.83 12.36
N LEU A 729 -17.52 -4.16 11.71
CA LEU A 729 -17.90 -5.49 11.26
C LEU A 729 -18.12 -5.50 9.75
N HIS A 730 -17.49 -6.45 9.06
CA HIS A 730 -17.60 -6.61 7.59
C HIS A 730 -18.98 -7.01 7.08
N LYS A 731 -19.86 -7.49 7.97
CA LYS A 731 -21.29 -7.69 7.70
C LYS A 731 -22.10 -7.29 8.91
N ALA A 732 -23.31 -6.79 8.67
CA ALA A 732 -24.28 -6.49 9.72
C ALA A 732 -24.57 -7.77 10.56
N PRO A 733 -24.49 -7.71 11.89
CA PRO A 733 -24.70 -8.87 12.74
C PRO A 733 -26.20 -9.18 12.93
N THR A 734 -26.52 -10.45 13.12
CA THR A 734 -27.87 -10.94 13.47
C THR A 734 -27.93 -11.42 14.93
N GLY A 735 -29.12 -11.72 15.44
CA GLY A 735 -29.35 -12.10 16.84
C GLY A 735 -29.85 -10.92 17.68
N THR A 736 -29.63 -10.97 19.00
CA THR A 736 -30.19 -9.99 19.95
C THR A 736 -29.18 -9.67 21.05
N ALA A 737 -29.00 -8.37 21.34
CA ALA A 737 -28.16 -7.88 22.43
C ALA A 737 -28.42 -8.64 23.75
N PRO A 738 -27.38 -9.05 24.51
CA PRO A 738 -25.96 -8.70 24.32
C PRO A 738 -25.17 -9.64 23.39
N ASN A 739 -25.81 -10.63 22.75
CA ASN A 739 -25.15 -11.72 22.01
C ASN A 739 -25.57 -11.74 20.54
N ILE A 740 -24.67 -11.34 19.64
CA ILE A 740 -24.94 -11.16 18.22
C ILE A 740 -23.89 -11.87 17.35
N VAL A 741 -24.19 -12.11 16.08
CA VAL A 741 -23.35 -12.92 15.18
C VAL A 741 -23.22 -12.26 13.81
N SER A 742 -22.00 -11.86 13.45
CA SER A 742 -21.64 -11.45 12.09
C SER A 742 -21.21 -12.67 11.28
N THR A 743 -21.72 -12.84 10.06
CA THR A 743 -21.30 -13.90 9.13
C THR A 743 -20.90 -13.24 7.82
N ASN A 744 -19.66 -13.46 7.37
CA ASN A 744 -19.11 -12.93 6.14
C ASN A 744 -18.48 -14.07 5.34
N GLY A 745 -19.05 -14.41 4.18
CA GLY A 745 -18.60 -15.55 3.36
C GLY A 745 -18.43 -16.84 4.17
N ASN A 746 -17.22 -17.39 4.17
CA ASN A 746 -16.87 -18.60 4.92
C ASN A 746 -16.48 -18.35 6.39
N GLY A 747 -16.39 -17.08 6.84
CA GLY A 747 -16.06 -16.70 8.21
C GLY A 747 -17.28 -16.26 9.03
N LYS A 748 -17.26 -16.51 10.34
CA LYS A 748 -18.32 -16.11 11.27
C LYS A 748 -17.75 -15.66 12.62
N LEU A 749 -18.19 -14.50 13.11
CA LEU A 749 -17.79 -13.92 14.39
C LEU A 749 -18.98 -13.89 15.34
N PHE A 750 -18.95 -14.73 16.37
CA PHE A 750 -19.85 -14.64 17.51
C PHE A 750 -19.34 -13.56 18.46
N ILE A 751 -20.22 -12.65 18.88
CA ILE A 751 -19.90 -11.44 19.67
C ILE A 751 -20.74 -11.47 20.95
N GLN A 752 -20.09 -11.65 22.09
CA GLN A 752 -20.73 -11.66 23.41
C GLN A 752 -20.25 -10.46 24.22
N THR A 753 -21.15 -9.53 24.55
CA THR A 753 -20.85 -8.47 25.54
C THR A 753 -21.18 -8.99 26.93
N VAL A 754 -20.16 -9.13 27.78
CA VAL A 754 -20.28 -9.70 29.13
C VAL A 754 -20.29 -8.60 30.20
N LEU A 755 -19.47 -7.55 30.00
CA LEU A 755 -19.52 -6.32 30.80
C LEU A 755 -19.44 -5.08 29.87
N PRO A 756 -20.15 -3.98 30.17
CA PRO A 756 -21.12 -3.82 31.26
C PRO A 756 -22.38 -4.69 31.07
N ALA A 757 -22.81 -5.40 32.11
CA ALA A 757 -23.86 -6.42 32.01
C ALA A 757 -25.24 -5.88 31.54
N ASN A 758 -25.48 -4.57 31.70
CA ASN A 758 -26.70 -3.87 31.27
C ASN A 758 -26.41 -2.83 30.16
N ALA A 759 -25.37 -3.04 29.34
CA ALA A 759 -24.95 -2.08 28.32
C ALA A 759 -26.08 -1.67 27.35
N GLU A 760 -25.92 -0.47 26.77
CA GLU A 760 -26.55 -0.06 25.52
C GLU A 760 -25.71 -0.60 24.35
N GLN A 761 -26.38 -1.09 23.29
CA GLN A 761 -25.74 -1.54 22.06
C GLN A 761 -26.43 -0.88 20.86
N THR A 762 -25.66 -0.23 20.01
CA THR A 762 -26.15 0.48 18.82
C THR A 762 -25.41 -0.03 17.58
N LEU A 763 -26.14 -0.23 16.47
CA LEU A 763 -25.59 -0.66 15.19
C LEU A 763 -25.76 0.45 14.15
N HIS A 764 -24.65 1.02 13.69
CA HIS A 764 -24.63 2.00 12.61
C HIS A 764 -24.32 1.30 11.28
N GLN A 765 -25.10 1.56 10.24
CA GLN A 765 -25.04 0.86 8.94
C GLN A 765 -25.36 1.81 7.79
N GLY A 766 -24.90 1.48 6.58
CA GLY A 766 -25.15 2.28 5.37
C GLY A 766 -24.70 3.73 5.55
N ALA A 767 -25.58 4.70 5.29
CA ALA A 767 -25.26 6.12 5.49
C ALA A 767 -24.90 6.48 6.95
N GLN A 768 -25.42 5.75 7.95
CA GLN A 768 -25.09 6.00 9.36
C GLN A 768 -23.70 5.46 9.75
N LEU A 769 -23.13 4.53 8.98
CA LEU A 769 -21.77 4.03 9.22
C LEU A 769 -20.74 5.17 9.26
N TYR A 770 -20.96 6.23 8.47
CA TYR A 770 -20.10 7.41 8.38
C TYR A 770 -20.66 8.64 9.11
N ALA A 771 -21.65 8.46 9.99
CA ALA A 771 -22.32 9.54 10.70
C ALA A 771 -22.00 9.58 12.21
N TYR A 772 -21.83 10.80 12.73
CA TYR A 772 -21.75 11.15 14.14
C TYR A 772 -21.91 12.68 14.31
N GLU A 773 -22.23 13.18 15.51
CA GLU A 773 -22.56 14.60 15.78
C GLU A 773 -23.63 15.23 14.83
N GLY A 774 -24.51 14.41 14.25
CA GLY A 774 -25.50 14.87 13.26
C GLY A 774 -24.91 15.26 11.89
N LYS A 775 -23.62 15.00 11.67
CA LYS A 775 -22.90 15.15 10.41
C LYS A 775 -22.68 13.77 9.77
N THR A 776 -22.21 13.75 8.52
CA THR A 776 -21.87 12.52 7.80
C THR A 776 -20.65 12.76 6.91
N PHE A 777 -19.71 11.82 6.96
CA PHE A 777 -18.38 11.94 6.36
C PHE A 777 -18.09 10.73 5.45
N PRO A 778 -18.84 10.54 4.34
CA PRO A 778 -18.57 9.44 3.42
C PRO A 778 -17.28 9.72 2.60
N PRO A 779 -16.57 8.67 2.12
CA PRO A 779 -15.45 8.85 1.20
C PRO A 779 -15.89 9.50 -0.12
N ARG A 780 -15.00 10.26 -0.76
CA ARG A 780 -15.21 10.98 -2.04
C ARG A 780 -15.67 10.04 -3.16
N ALA A 781 -15.14 8.82 -3.19
CA ALA A 781 -15.57 7.74 -4.07
C ALA A 781 -16.26 6.64 -3.24
N ALA A 782 -17.26 5.97 -3.82
CA ALA A 782 -17.66 4.66 -3.32
C ALA A 782 -16.46 3.71 -3.45
N ALA A 783 -16.23 2.88 -2.42
CA ALA A 783 -15.10 1.96 -2.39
C ALA A 783 -15.06 1.08 -3.65
N GLY A 784 -13.88 0.95 -4.25
CA GLY A 784 -13.70 0.17 -5.48
C GLY A 784 -14.15 -1.28 -5.29
N ALA A 785 -14.72 -1.88 -6.34
CA ALA A 785 -15.13 -3.28 -6.31
C ALA A 785 -13.91 -4.16 -5.97
N GLY A 786 -13.96 -4.84 -4.81
CA GLY A 786 -12.87 -5.67 -4.29
C GLY A 786 -12.23 -5.18 -2.98
N VAL A 787 -12.52 -3.95 -2.52
CA VAL A 787 -12.04 -3.42 -1.23
C VAL A 787 -12.89 -4.00 -0.08
N PRO A 788 -12.34 -4.86 0.81
CA PRO A 788 -13.10 -5.44 1.92
C PRO A 788 -13.20 -4.45 3.08
N LEU A 789 -14.39 -3.85 3.24
CA LEU A 789 -14.67 -2.86 4.29
C LEU A 789 -15.72 -3.35 5.30
N PRO A 790 -15.72 -2.79 6.53
CA PRO A 790 -16.87 -2.79 7.42
C PRO A 790 -18.15 -2.27 6.75
N GLU A 791 -19.26 -2.97 6.97
CA GLU A 791 -20.62 -2.52 6.61
C GLU A 791 -21.40 -2.03 7.83
N CYS A 792 -20.93 -2.35 9.04
CA CYS A 792 -21.56 -1.99 10.29
C CYS A 792 -20.55 -1.59 11.38
N ARG A 793 -20.83 -0.52 12.14
CA ARG A 793 -20.14 -0.21 13.40
C ARG A 793 -21.06 -0.54 14.57
N LEU A 794 -20.64 -1.47 15.41
CA LEU A 794 -21.21 -1.71 16.73
C LEU A 794 -20.59 -0.72 17.73
N GLU A 795 -21.46 -0.06 18.49
CA GLU A 795 -21.10 0.79 19.63
C GLU A 795 -21.71 0.21 20.90
N VAL A 796 -20.90 0.08 21.96
CA VAL A 796 -21.34 -0.46 23.26
C VAL A 796 -20.99 0.51 24.39
N SER A 797 -21.98 0.87 25.22
CA SER A 797 -21.81 1.86 26.31
C SER A 797 -22.46 1.43 27.63
N PRO A 798 -21.92 1.84 28.80
CA PRO A 798 -22.63 1.74 30.07
C PRO A 798 -23.86 2.66 30.07
N LYS A 799 -24.99 2.19 30.60
CA LYS A 799 -26.21 3.01 30.78
C LYS A 799 -26.15 3.96 31.98
N THR A 800 -25.27 3.69 32.93
CA THR A 800 -25.08 4.51 34.13
C THR A 800 -23.79 5.31 33.97
N PRO A 801 -23.82 6.65 34.02
CA PRO A 801 -22.60 7.47 34.02
C PRO A 801 -21.75 7.19 35.26
N LEU A 802 -20.51 6.74 35.06
CA LEU A 802 -19.52 6.43 36.10
C LEU A 802 -18.16 7.00 35.70
N ALA A 803 -17.29 7.33 36.65
CA ALA A 803 -15.94 7.78 36.31
C ALA A 803 -15.08 6.63 35.75
N SER A 804 -15.18 5.44 36.37
CA SER A 804 -14.45 4.23 35.98
C SER A 804 -15.43 3.15 35.52
N ASP A 805 -15.18 2.58 34.34
CA ASP A 805 -15.93 1.46 33.78
C ASP A 805 -14.98 0.34 33.34
N VAL A 806 -15.50 -0.88 33.30
CA VAL A 806 -14.82 -2.04 32.70
C VAL A 806 -15.68 -2.64 31.60
N PHE A 807 -15.05 -2.96 30.47
CA PHE A 807 -15.66 -3.64 29.34
C PHE A 807 -15.07 -5.03 29.23
N LEU A 808 -15.91 -6.03 28.97
CA LEU A 808 -15.49 -7.41 28.77
C LEU A 808 -16.28 -7.99 27.60
N HIS A 809 -15.57 -8.29 26.52
CA HIS A 809 -16.13 -8.85 25.30
C HIS A 809 -15.46 -10.19 24.99
N VAL A 810 -16.27 -11.17 24.60
CA VAL A 810 -15.78 -12.47 24.12
C VAL A 810 -16.18 -12.62 22.67
N LEU A 811 -15.19 -12.64 21.79
CA LEU A 811 -15.35 -12.74 20.34
C LEU A 811 -14.84 -14.10 19.89
N THR A 812 -15.63 -14.88 19.17
CA THR A 812 -15.21 -16.23 18.71
C THR A 812 -15.32 -16.33 17.19
N ALA A 813 -14.16 -16.48 16.54
CA ALA A 813 -14.00 -16.55 15.09
C ALA A 813 -14.04 -18.01 14.60
N THR A 814 -15.01 -18.30 13.76
CA THR A 814 -15.48 -19.63 13.37
C THR A 814 -15.69 -19.71 11.86
N ASP A 815 -15.96 -20.91 11.35
CA ASP A 815 -16.45 -21.05 9.98
C ASP A 815 -17.93 -20.63 9.86
N GLY A 816 -18.38 -20.39 8.63
CA GLY A 816 -19.77 -20.04 8.31
C GLY A 816 -20.80 -21.11 8.73
N LYS A 817 -20.38 -22.33 9.06
CA LYS A 817 -21.24 -23.48 9.38
C LYS A 817 -21.41 -23.72 10.89
N THR A 818 -20.61 -23.07 11.73
CA THR A 818 -20.71 -23.19 13.18
C THR A 818 -21.99 -22.49 13.68
N ASP A 819 -22.89 -23.23 14.34
CA ASP A 819 -24.19 -22.69 14.79
C ASP A 819 -24.14 -22.00 16.15
N THR A 820 -23.31 -22.50 17.07
CA THR A 820 -23.21 -21.99 18.45
C THR A 820 -21.78 -22.05 18.97
N VAL A 821 -21.48 -21.22 19.96
CA VAL A 821 -20.21 -21.21 20.70
C VAL A 821 -20.50 -21.24 22.21
N PRO A 822 -19.53 -21.65 23.06
CA PRO A 822 -19.70 -21.58 24.51
C PRO A 822 -20.06 -20.16 24.97
N LYS A 823 -21.07 -20.06 25.84
CA LYS A 823 -21.41 -18.79 26.47
C LYS A 823 -20.31 -18.36 27.44
N ALA A 824 -20.08 -17.06 27.50
CA ALA A 824 -19.18 -16.44 28.46
C ALA A 824 -19.97 -15.94 29.68
N GLU A 825 -19.50 -16.28 30.88
CA GLU A 825 -20.06 -15.79 32.15
C GLU A 825 -18.96 -15.08 32.95
N ALA A 826 -19.26 -13.93 33.55
CA ALA A 826 -18.31 -13.20 34.38
C ALA A 826 -18.83 -12.97 35.80
N LYS A 827 -17.91 -13.02 36.76
CA LYS A 827 -18.10 -12.62 38.16
C LYS A 827 -17.13 -11.48 38.45
N SER A 828 -17.65 -10.35 38.89
CA SER A 828 -16.87 -9.15 39.17
C SER A 828 -16.81 -8.90 40.68
N THR A 829 -15.63 -8.53 41.17
CA THR A 829 -15.38 -8.05 42.53
C THR A 829 -14.84 -6.61 42.46
N ALA A 830 -14.49 -6.02 43.60
CA ALA A 830 -13.78 -4.72 43.62
C ALA A 830 -12.30 -4.82 43.19
N SER A 831 -11.73 -6.03 43.11
CA SER A 831 -10.31 -6.27 42.79
C SER A 831 -10.08 -6.93 41.43
N ASP A 832 -11.05 -7.71 40.94
CA ASP A 832 -10.91 -8.55 39.75
C ASP A 832 -12.22 -8.83 39.02
N VAL A 833 -12.08 -9.23 37.76
CA VAL A 833 -13.14 -9.82 36.95
C VAL A 833 -12.70 -11.21 36.53
N THR A 834 -13.44 -12.23 36.96
CA THR A 834 -13.22 -13.62 36.55
C THR A 834 -14.25 -14.02 35.52
N VAL A 835 -13.80 -14.34 34.30
CA VAL A 835 -14.62 -14.83 33.19
C VAL A 835 -14.38 -16.31 32.92
N THR A 836 -15.46 -17.04 32.67
CA THR A 836 -15.44 -18.44 32.25
C THR A 836 -16.02 -18.55 30.85
N VAL A 837 -15.33 -19.24 29.94
CA VAL A 837 -15.83 -19.55 28.59
C VAL A 837 -15.32 -20.93 28.15
N GLY A 838 -16.23 -21.88 27.95
CA GLY A 838 -15.88 -23.27 27.64
C GLY A 838 -15.01 -23.90 28.74
N SER A 839 -13.81 -24.36 28.38
CA SER A 839 -12.82 -24.92 29.31
C SER A 839 -11.82 -23.87 29.87
N ALA A 840 -12.01 -22.59 29.55
CA ALA A 840 -11.13 -21.51 29.98
C ALA A 840 -11.74 -20.71 31.14
N VAL A 841 -10.92 -20.40 32.13
CA VAL A 841 -11.21 -19.47 33.23
C VAL A 841 -10.08 -18.43 33.27
N ILE A 842 -10.42 -17.15 33.16
CA ILE A 842 -9.47 -16.04 33.17
C ILE A 842 -9.87 -15.05 34.28
N ARG A 843 -8.93 -14.67 35.14
CA ARG A 843 -9.08 -13.59 36.12
C ARG A 843 -8.23 -12.41 35.66
N PHE A 844 -8.87 -11.29 35.35
CA PHE A 844 -8.19 -10.00 35.12
C PHE A 844 -8.24 -9.14 36.38
N GLU A 845 -7.22 -8.32 36.60
CA GLU A 845 -7.21 -7.36 37.71
C GLU A 845 -7.88 -6.03 37.33
N VAL A 846 -8.66 -5.46 38.26
CA VAL A 846 -9.43 -4.22 38.04
C VAL A 846 -8.55 -2.96 38.23
N ASN A 847 -7.38 -3.08 38.87
CA ASN A 847 -6.51 -1.95 39.20
C ASN A 847 -5.14 -1.96 38.48
N SER A 848 -4.77 -3.06 37.82
CA SER A 848 -3.42 -3.35 37.28
C SER A 848 -3.53 -4.25 36.04
N VAL A 849 -2.69 -4.08 35.01
CA VAL A 849 -2.64 -5.11 33.93
C VAL A 849 -2.12 -6.42 34.49
N GLY A 850 -2.57 -7.54 33.92
CA GLY A 850 -2.25 -8.89 34.37
C GLY A 850 -3.39 -9.55 35.14
N GLY A 851 -3.05 -10.67 35.79
CA GLY A 851 -3.98 -11.58 36.44
C GLY A 851 -3.58 -13.05 36.24
N SER A 852 -4.54 -13.94 36.02
CA SER A 852 -4.25 -15.37 35.81
C SER A 852 -5.24 -16.05 34.86
N ILE A 853 -4.82 -17.20 34.33
CA ILE A 853 -5.56 -17.98 33.34
C ILE A 853 -5.48 -19.47 33.66
N THR A 854 -6.53 -20.21 33.33
CA THR A 854 -6.52 -21.67 33.24
C THR A 854 -7.25 -22.08 31.97
N VAL A 855 -6.58 -22.81 31.07
CA VAL A 855 -7.16 -23.36 29.82
C VAL A 855 -6.90 -24.86 29.81
N ASN A 856 -7.93 -25.68 29.61
CA ASN A 856 -7.81 -27.15 29.56
C ASN A 856 -7.06 -27.74 30.79
N GLY A 857 -7.19 -27.11 31.95
CA GLY A 857 -6.50 -27.48 33.19
C GLY A 857 -5.05 -26.97 33.33
N GLN A 858 -4.42 -26.48 32.27
CA GLN A 858 -3.12 -25.80 32.34
C GLN A 858 -3.29 -24.40 32.93
N LYS A 859 -2.52 -24.08 33.99
CA LYS A 859 -2.53 -22.76 34.65
C LYS A 859 -1.43 -21.86 34.10
N GLY A 860 -1.73 -20.57 33.99
CA GLY A 860 -0.77 -19.52 33.66
C GLY A 860 -1.04 -18.23 34.42
N THR A 861 -0.07 -17.34 34.42
CA THR A 861 -0.20 -15.94 34.88
C THR A 861 -0.33 -15.05 33.66
N LEU A 862 -1.13 -13.99 33.75
CA LEU A 862 -1.12 -12.93 32.73
C LEU A 862 -0.11 -11.87 33.16
N ALA A 863 0.93 -11.65 32.35
CA ALA A 863 2.00 -10.71 32.69
C ALA A 863 1.52 -9.26 32.86
N ASN A 864 2.24 -8.49 33.68
CA ASN A 864 1.99 -7.06 33.88
C ASN A 864 3.05 -6.15 33.25
N LYS A 865 4.06 -6.75 32.60
CA LYS A 865 5.15 -6.10 31.88
C LYS A 865 5.70 -7.02 30.78
N ILE A 866 6.38 -6.47 29.78
CA ILE A 866 7.22 -7.24 28.85
C ILE A 866 8.31 -7.98 29.64
N GLN A 867 8.47 -9.28 29.37
CA GLN A 867 9.65 -10.02 29.81
C GLN A 867 10.81 -9.72 28.85
N GLN A 868 11.97 -9.35 29.40
CA GLN A 868 13.20 -9.04 28.64
C GLN A 868 14.05 -10.30 28.44
#